data_AF-A0A7K1XUX7-F1
#
_entry.id   AF-A0A7K1XUX7-F1
#
_cell.length_a   1.000
_cell.length_b   1.000
_cell.length_c   1.000
_cell.angle_alpha   90.00
_cell.angle_beta   90.00
_cell.angle_gamma   90.00
#
_symmetry.space_group_name_H-M   'P 1'
#
loop_
_entity.id
_entity.type
_entity.pdbx_description
1 polymer ?
#
loop_
_entity_poly.entity_id
_entity_poly.type
_entity_poly.pdbx_seq_one_letter_code
_entity_poly.pdbx_strand_id
1 'polypeptide(L)'
;MQRTELEKTVALTVNAPDKLEQLSNEYLQTGTELNSNMLALDAEIERAIRQHEQTLNYYKSKHRQQIADKRAPLDSGEFVYRLVDDLEKQFSEGERNLYYAMVVFIIIGMFCFFGGEFGTGLFIGGIGGGICYKLAQRKSRKLVNLRNACRDVSALKDVGKTDGFTAQKQQELRKAFPRLGTSIDAARKLIMSEIEYLDEKLTKDYNDREKAERERYISRRREAEYRCNAQAADLCVAAKTSAEKINSFVKELNAALNRLPETFDPKQIGWDNASIFKEKDQLLPMVRLGSYSLRITLDHFRHLEIAERSTLENIHLTLPLIVPFPGTSALMVNFYNHDSMQEAVRMTHNLIARMLLSLSAGKVRISFVDPLELGGNAAPFLPLLREIYGGSVHTQGNDIDNQLSALIRIIENIIQKYLQHEFKNISEYNARTKEVPEPYRFLVIYNFPSGFTEATVSKLMNVIKSGPKAGVYTILVSDRMEKFPGYNLTWEDVEKACGTFDIDMPTSFADETEMDEVLPYNKVVERVNLKYPNAATIKVPITKYVWQPDKWWQGKAARSIRIPIGRHGTELQFLEFDNDDNNQALLIGKPGSGKSNLMHVIISNAIWLYSPDELEIYLIDFKGGVEFAVYAEKHIPHIRTIAIESDREFGLSVLDAVEKELLRRETVFSSAGVQNLEQYHQLPNRDRMPRIMLIVDEFQEFYAEDDSIKQAVDDKLDRIIRKGRAFGINTLFSSQTLAGNSIKKSTKELIGIRIALMCSELDALQILDDRNSAARDLTRPGEGIYNADGGKNSGNRTFQSLFVDRSASNQIIDQVATFARSRIREPFRQIIFRGSEKARIERADHPIIKIKAALSHKALQIWVGEPVTIADDIVVTLRKQGGGNMLIVGYDEQMGLRIMTSALISIAAQHLIGAVRFYGFNFQNVDSDYAELPQDLFEQLCQPYEFVAPRDVEEKLEEVKAIIDSRIYESSIPAEPVFLTFFSFQRGRSFRKAEYSMSAEAGLLAFILKEGPDVGVHVLLQVDSLESLSKSLDHNLLREFSQRIVYQMNADSSTRLIGNSSAGQLGQNRAIHYDDNENTMIKFKPYEIPALSWVTQLRDGFITLS
;
A
#
# COMPACT_ATOMS: atom_id res chain seq x y z
N MET A 1 -16.07 20.02 3.36
CA MET A 1 -15.55 20.59 4.62
C MET A 1 -14.15 21.11 4.34
N GLN A 2 -13.86 22.39 4.62
CA GLN A 2 -12.49 22.90 4.49
C GLN A 2 -11.60 22.13 5.50
N ARG A 3 -10.34 21.80 5.16
CA ARG A 3 -9.43 21.01 6.01
C ARG A 3 -9.42 21.47 7.48
N THR A 4 -9.46 22.79 7.68
CA THR A 4 -9.50 23.46 8.99
C THR A 4 -10.77 23.17 9.79
N GLU A 5 -11.94 23.00 9.14
CA GLU A 5 -13.18 22.61 9.83
C GLU A 5 -13.17 21.14 10.26
N LEU A 6 -12.56 20.26 9.46
CA LEU A 6 -12.42 18.84 9.80
C LEU A 6 -11.45 18.66 10.98
N GLU A 7 -10.32 19.36 10.96
CA GLU A 7 -9.35 19.38 12.07
C GLU A 7 -10.01 19.87 13.37
N LYS A 8 -10.85 20.92 13.32
CA LYS A 8 -11.63 21.39 14.49
C LYS A 8 -12.63 20.36 14.99
N THR A 9 -13.36 19.73 14.07
CA THR A 9 -14.38 18.72 14.41
C THR A 9 -13.75 17.50 15.08
N VAL A 10 -12.63 17.02 14.54
CA VAL A 10 -11.90 15.88 15.12
C VAL A 10 -11.21 16.26 16.43
N ALA A 11 -10.62 17.47 16.55
CA ALA A 11 -10.03 17.91 17.81
C ALA A 11 -11.08 17.97 18.95
N LEU A 12 -12.32 18.35 18.64
CA LEU A 12 -13.42 18.29 19.60
C LEU A 12 -13.74 16.84 20.00
N THR A 13 -13.77 15.90 19.05
CA THR A 13 -14.01 14.47 19.32
C THR A 13 -12.90 13.83 20.14
N VAL A 14 -11.63 14.12 19.83
CA VAL A 14 -10.45 13.57 20.53
C VAL A 14 -10.38 14.07 21.98
N ASN A 15 -10.67 15.34 22.22
CA ASN A 15 -10.65 15.94 23.56
C ASN A 15 -11.97 15.75 24.33
N ALA A 16 -12.99 15.13 23.72
CA ALA A 16 -14.29 14.92 24.35
C ALA A 16 -14.23 14.10 25.65
N PRO A 17 -13.41 13.03 25.77
CA PRO A 17 -13.30 12.26 27.01
C PRO A 17 -12.86 13.11 28.20
N ASP A 18 -11.72 13.80 28.10
CA ASP A 18 -11.18 14.64 29.18
C ASP A 18 -12.15 15.77 29.56
N LYS A 19 -12.85 16.34 28.58
CA LYS A 19 -13.82 17.41 28.84
C LYS A 19 -15.09 16.89 29.51
N LEU A 20 -15.57 15.72 29.09
CA LEU A 20 -16.71 15.05 29.73
C LEU A 20 -16.37 14.58 31.14
N GLU A 21 -15.15 14.10 31.36
CA GLU A 21 -14.65 13.77 32.70
C GLU A 21 -14.67 15.01 33.60
N GLN A 22 -14.09 16.13 33.17
CA GLN A 22 -14.08 17.35 33.95
C GLN A 22 -15.51 17.77 34.36
N LEU A 23 -16.43 17.80 33.39
CA LEU A 23 -17.83 18.18 33.63
C LEU A 23 -18.59 17.16 34.50
N SER A 24 -18.29 15.87 34.34
CA SER A 24 -18.86 14.79 35.14
C SER A 24 -18.39 14.87 36.59
N ASN A 25 -17.09 15.08 36.82
CA ASN A 25 -16.52 15.26 38.15
C ASN A 25 -17.11 16.49 38.87
N GLU A 26 -17.30 17.61 38.17
CA GLU A 26 -18.01 18.80 38.69
C GLU A 26 -19.45 18.47 39.13
N TYR A 27 -20.19 17.67 38.33
CA TYR A 27 -21.54 17.23 38.65
C TYR A 27 -21.60 16.24 39.83
N LEU A 28 -20.70 15.25 39.85
CA LEU A 28 -20.54 14.27 40.92
C LEU A 28 -20.21 14.93 42.25
N GLN A 29 -19.27 15.88 42.25
CA GLN A 29 -18.90 16.62 43.46
C GLN A 29 -20.13 17.36 44.04
N THR A 30 -20.89 18.04 43.19
CA THR A 30 -22.11 18.77 43.59
C THR A 30 -23.18 17.84 44.16
N GLY A 31 -23.41 16.67 43.52
CA GLY A 31 -24.36 15.67 44.02
C GLY A 31 -23.94 15.02 45.34
N THR A 32 -22.63 14.80 45.53
CA THR A 32 -22.07 14.24 46.76
C THR A 32 -22.20 15.24 47.92
N GLU A 33 -21.92 16.53 47.66
CA GLU A 33 -22.11 17.62 48.63
C GLU A 33 -23.58 17.75 49.03
N LEU A 34 -24.52 17.70 48.07
CA LEU A 34 -25.96 17.75 48.38
C LEU A 34 -26.41 16.57 49.25
N ASN A 35 -26.00 15.33 48.93
CA ASN A 35 -26.32 14.17 49.76
C ASN A 35 -25.73 14.29 51.16
N SER A 36 -24.50 14.79 51.29
CA SER A 36 -23.88 15.00 52.59
C SER A 36 -24.63 16.05 53.43
N ASN A 37 -25.12 17.12 52.80
CA ASN A 37 -25.91 18.16 53.46
C ASN A 37 -27.30 17.67 53.89
N MET A 38 -27.96 16.85 53.06
CA MET A 38 -29.24 16.23 53.40
C MET A 38 -29.11 15.25 54.57
N LEU A 39 -28.07 14.42 54.57
CA LEU A 39 -27.77 13.52 55.69
C LEU A 39 -27.43 14.29 56.97
N ALA A 40 -26.75 15.44 56.85
CA ALA A 40 -26.47 16.33 57.97
C ALA A 40 -27.76 16.97 58.53
N LEU A 41 -28.71 17.37 57.68
CA LEU A 41 -30.03 17.88 58.08
C LEU A 41 -30.82 16.80 58.83
N ASP A 42 -30.92 15.59 58.29
CA ASP A 42 -31.64 14.49 58.94
C ASP A 42 -31.06 14.22 60.34
N ALA A 43 -29.72 14.23 60.47
CA ALA A 43 -29.05 14.10 61.74
C ALA A 43 -29.29 15.28 62.69
N GLU A 44 -29.37 16.52 62.19
CA GLU A 44 -29.64 17.72 62.99
C GLU A 44 -31.10 17.78 63.46
N ILE A 45 -32.06 17.41 62.60
CA ILE A 45 -33.48 17.28 62.93
C ILE A 45 -33.68 16.18 63.98
N GLU A 46 -33.06 15.01 63.82
CA GLU A 46 -33.12 13.95 64.84
C GLU A 46 -32.55 14.41 66.18
N ARG A 47 -31.44 15.15 66.20
CA ARG A 47 -30.89 15.72 67.44
C ARG A 47 -31.86 16.72 68.08
N ALA A 48 -32.48 17.59 67.27
CA ALA A 48 -33.44 18.57 67.76
C ALA A 48 -34.70 17.90 68.35
N ILE A 49 -35.19 16.83 67.72
CA ILE A 49 -36.30 16.01 68.24
C ILE A 49 -35.91 15.38 69.58
N ARG A 50 -34.76 14.71 69.65
CA ARG A 50 -34.29 14.07 70.89
C ARG A 50 -34.09 15.08 72.03
N GLN A 51 -33.53 16.26 71.75
CA GLN A 51 -33.37 17.32 72.74
C GLN A 51 -34.71 17.88 73.22
N HIS A 52 -35.67 18.08 72.32
CA HIS A 52 -37.02 18.52 72.67
C HIS A 52 -37.71 17.49 73.59
N GLU A 53 -37.67 16.20 73.22
CA GLU A 53 -38.24 15.12 74.02
C GLU A 53 -37.59 14.99 75.40
N GLN A 54 -36.26 15.08 75.49
CA GLN A 54 -35.53 15.08 76.77
C GLN A 54 -35.94 16.25 77.66
N THR A 55 -36.06 17.45 77.08
CA THR A 55 -36.42 18.67 77.81
C THR A 55 -37.87 18.62 78.30
N LEU A 56 -38.80 18.14 77.47
CA LEU A 56 -40.21 17.97 77.85
C LEU A 56 -40.37 16.92 78.95
N ASN A 57 -39.64 15.81 78.86
CA ASN A 57 -39.62 14.77 79.89
C ASN A 57 -39.05 15.29 81.22
N TYR A 58 -38.01 16.12 81.19
CA TYR A 58 -37.48 16.80 82.38
C TYR A 58 -38.52 17.71 83.05
N TYR A 59 -39.23 18.54 82.27
CA TYR A 59 -40.27 19.40 82.84
C TYR A 59 -41.45 18.59 83.40
N LYS A 60 -41.86 17.53 82.69
CA LYS A 60 -42.92 16.62 83.12
C LYS A 60 -42.57 15.83 84.38
N SER A 61 -41.28 15.50 84.60
CA SER A 61 -40.83 14.84 85.84
C SER A 61 -40.74 15.84 87.00
N LYS A 62 -40.18 17.03 86.76
CA LYS A 62 -40.04 18.09 87.77
C LYS A 62 -41.39 18.62 88.25
N HIS A 63 -42.36 18.75 87.34
CA HIS A 63 -43.73 19.16 87.67
C HIS A 63 -44.47 18.10 88.51
N ARG A 64 -44.36 16.82 88.12
CA ARG A 64 -44.88 15.70 88.93
C ARG A 64 -44.23 15.64 90.31
N GLN A 65 -42.93 15.90 90.41
CA GLN A 65 -42.21 15.93 91.67
C GLN A 65 -42.61 17.11 92.55
N GLN A 66 -42.82 18.31 91.99
CA GLN A 66 -43.28 19.47 92.76
C GLN A 66 -44.73 19.33 93.26
N ILE A 67 -45.61 18.68 92.48
CA ILE A 67 -46.96 18.32 92.94
C ILE A 67 -46.90 17.23 94.02
N ALA A 68 -46.04 16.23 93.85
CA ALA A 68 -45.85 15.15 94.83
C ALA A 68 -45.24 15.66 96.15
N ASP A 69 -44.20 16.48 96.11
CA ASP A 69 -43.52 17.06 97.28
C ASP A 69 -44.44 17.99 98.10
N LYS A 70 -45.44 18.61 97.46
CA LYS A 70 -46.46 19.43 98.13
C LYS A 70 -47.72 18.67 98.55
N ARG A 71 -48.00 17.50 97.97
CA ARG A 71 -49.04 16.55 98.46
C ARG A 71 -48.54 15.66 99.60
N ALA A 72 -47.22 15.42 99.69
CA ALA A 72 -46.58 14.58 100.69
C ALA A 72 -46.90 14.92 102.17
N PRO A 73 -47.15 16.18 102.61
CA PRO A 73 -47.40 16.49 104.02
C PRO A 73 -48.79 16.13 104.56
N LEU A 74 -49.68 15.51 103.77
CA LEU A 74 -51.06 15.17 104.17
C LEU A 74 -51.27 13.68 104.53
N ASP A 75 -50.32 12.80 104.19
CA ASP A 75 -50.46 11.34 104.38
C ASP A 75 -49.51 10.72 105.43
N SER A 76 -48.61 11.51 106.02
CA SER A 76 -47.74 11.07 107.13
C SER A 76 -48.05 11.87 108.40
N GLY A 77 -48.18 11.20 109.54
CA GLY A 77 -48.51 11.79 110.87
C GLY A 77 -47.51 12.83 111.42
N GLU A 78 -46.64 13.38 110.58
CA GLU A 78 -45.64 14.41 110.86
C GLU A 78 -46.23 15.84 110.90
N PHE A 79 -47.46 16.04 110.39
CA PHE A 79 -48.15 17.34 110.37
C PHE A 79 -48.51 17.87 111.77
N VAL A 80 -48.86 16.98 112.71
CA VAL A 80 -49.18 17.37 114.09
C VAL A 80 -47.93 17.82 114.85
N TYR A 81 -46.77 17.23 114.55
CA TYR A 81 -45.50 17.61 115.18
C TYR A 81 -45.00 18.98 114.73
N ARG A 82 -45.08 19.32 113.43
CA ARG A 82 -44.65 20.65 112.94
C ARG A 82 -45.58 21.79 113.34
N LEU A 83 -46.88 21.56 113.44
CA LEU A 83 -47.84 22.57 113.91
C LEU A 83 -47.65 22.89 115.40
N VAL A 84 -47.28 21.90 116.21
CA VAL A 84 -46.93 22.05 117.63
C VAL A 84 -45.58 22.76 117.78
N ASP A 85 -44.58 22.43 116.96
CA ASP A 85 -43.22 23.01 117.00
C ASP A 85 -43.16 24.47 116.50
N ASP A 86 -44.06 24.89 115.59
CA ASP A 86 -44.19 26.28 115.13
C ASP A 86 -45.03 27.17 116.08
N LEU A 87 -45.98 26.58 116.81
CA LEU A 87 -46.74 27.29 117.86
C LEU A 87 -45.91 27.46 119.15
N GLU A 88 -45.02 26.52 119.47
CA GLU A 88 -44.10 26.59 120.62
C GLU A 88 -43.06 27.72 120.50
N LYS A 89 -42.75 28.15 119.26
CA LYS A 89 -41.81 29.26 118.98
C LYS A 89 -42.43 30.67 119.04
N GLN A 90 -43.76 30.79 119.13
CA GLN A 90 -44.45 32.10 119.17
C GLN A 90 -44.81 32.61 120.58
N PHE A 91 -44.56 31.85 121.66
CA PHE A 91 -44.90 32.23 123.03
C PHE A 91 -43.66 32.43 123.93
N SER A 92 -43.70 33.48 124.76
CA SER A 92 -42.58 33.89 125.62
C SER A 92 -42.42 33.05 126.90
N GLU A 93 -41.21 33.01 127.46
CA GLU A 93 -40.75 32.06 128.50
C GLU A 93 -41.62 31.98 129.77
N GLY A 94 -42.42 33.02 130.06
CA GLY A 94 -43.34 33.07 131.20
C GLY A 94 -44.72 32.42 130.97
N GLU A 95 -45.09 32.08 129.73
CA GLU A 95 -46.45 31.60 129.36
C GLU A 95 -46.52 30.08 129.08
N ARG A 96 -45.37 29.38 129.12
CA ARG A 96 -45.22 27.95 128.81
C ARG A 96 -46.08 27.02 129.71
N ASN A 97 -46.39 27.40 130.94
CA ASN A 97 -47.17 26.55 131.85
C ASN A 97 -48.68 26.53 131.54
N LEU A 98 -49.21 27.54 130.83
CA LEU A 98 -50.61 27.58 130.36
C LEU A 98 -50.77 26.80 129.04
N TYR A 99 -49.72 26.78 128.23
CA TYR A 99 -49.57 25.96 127.02
C TYR A 99 -49.61 24.46 127.34
N TYR A 100 -48.82 23.98 128.32
CA TYR A 100 -48.85 22.56 128.71
C TYR A 100 -50.22 22.09 129.24
N ALA A 101 -50.99 22.97 129.91
CA ALA A 101 -52.34 22.63 130.38
C ALA A 101 -53.37 22.51 129.24
N MET A 102 -53.26 23.33 128.18
CA MET A 102 -54.09 23.23 126.98
C MET A 102 -53.73 22.02 126.11
N VAL A 103 -52.43 21.71 125.96
CA VAL A 103 -51.95 20.56 125.20
C VAL A 103 -52.37 19.23 125.86
N VAL A 104 -52.29 19.12 127.19
CA VAL A 104 -52.77 17.93 127.92
C VAL A 104 -54.29 17.76 127.80
N PHE A 105 -55.07 18.85 127.78
CA PHE A 105 -56.53 18.79 127.57
C PHE A 105 -56.93 18.43 126.13
N ILE A 106 -56.17 18.86 125.12
CA ILE A 106 -56.36 18.49 123.71
C ILE A 106 -55.96 17.02 123.50
N ILE A 107 -54.88 16.55 124.13
CA ILE A 107 -54.44 15.14 124.07
C ILE A 107 -55.43 14.20 124.76
N ILE A 108 -55.95 14.55 125.94
CA ILE A 108 -56.98 13.76 126.64
C ILE A 108 -58.32 13.79 125.88
N GLY A 109 -58.69 14.94 125.29
CA GLY A 109 -59.88 15.09 124.44
C GLY A 109 -59.82 14.29 123.14
N MET A 110 -58.64 14.17 122.52
CA MET A 110 -58.40 13.31 121.34
C MET A 110 -58.34 11.83 121.73
N PHE A 111 -57.83 11.46 122.90
CA PHE A 111 -57.82 10.07 123.39
C PHE A 111 -59.22 9.52 123.70
N CYS A 112 -60.15 10.34 124.20
CA CYS A 112 -61.52 9.90 124.49
C CYS A 112 -62.48 9.93 123.28
N PHE A 113 -62.15 10.63 122.19
CA PHE A 113 -62.93 10.60 120.94
C PHE A 113 -62.58 9.40 120.04
N PHE A 114 -61.40 8.79 120.24
CA PHE A 114 -60.91 7.61 119.52
C PHE A 114 -60.93 6.33 120.37
N GLY A 115 -61.97 6.12 121.18
CA GLY A 115 -62.17 4.89 121.94
C GLY A 115 -62.20 3.62 121.07
N GLY A 116 -61.02 2.98 120.92
CA GLY A 116 -60.71 1.67 120.32
C GLY A 116 -59.65 1.79 119.21
N GLU A 117 -58.38 1.39 119.34
CA GLU A 117 -57.56 0.81 120.42
C GLU A 117 -56.25 1.60 120.53
N PHE A 118 -55.83 1.87 121.77
CA PHE A 118 -54.51 2.41 122.13
C PHE A 118 -53.87 1.45 123.14
N GLY A 119 -52.60 1.12 122.93
CA GLY A 119 -51.71 0.60 123.97
C GLY A 119 -51.12 1.76 124.78
N THR A 120 -51.46 1.76 126.06
CA THR A 120 -51.21 2.67 127.20
C THR A 120 -49.85 3.36 127.42
N GLY A 121 -49.94 4.58 127.99
CA GLY A 121 -49.01 5.13 129.02
C GLY A 121 -48.31 6.46 128.64
N LEU A 122 -48.10 7.46 129.51
CA LEU A 122 -48.59 7.90 130.81
C LEU A 122 -47.92 9.29 131.09
N PHE A 123 -48.53 10.19 131.89
CA PHE A 123 -47.98 11.44 132.48
C PHE A 123 -47.82 12.66 131.54
N ILE A 124 -48.21 13.90 131.90
CA ILE A 124 -47.94 14.65 133.14
C ILE A 124 -49.05 15.68 133.43
N GLY A 125 -49.39 15.86 134.71
CA GLY A 125 -49.99 17.09 135.25
C GLY A 125 -49.46 17.34 136.68
N GLY A 126 -48.97 18.56 136.95
CA GLY A 126 -48.70 19.03 138.31
C GLY A 126 -47.70 20.19 138.44
N ILE A 127 -48.20 21.42 138.32
CA ILE A 127 -47.82 22.72 138.95
C ILE A 127 -48.28 23.82 137.96
N GLY A 128 -49.13 24.79 138.29
CA GLY A 128 -49.72 25.18 139.55
C GLY A 128 -50.33 26.58 139.35
N GLY A 129 -51.64 26.69 139.54
CA GLY A 129 -52.42 27.91 139.32
C GLY A 129 -52.23 29.01 140.37
N GLY A 130 -51.08 29.67 140.38
CA GLY A 130 -50.81 30.88 141.17
C GLY A 130 -50.93 32.22 140.42
N ILE A 131 -51.03 32.22 139.09
CA ILE A 131 -50.75 33.43 138.28
C ILE A 131 -51.99 34.24 137.85
N CYS A 132 -53.22 33.73 137.94
CA CYS A 132 -54.38 34.54 137.53
C CYS A 132 -54.97 35.47 138.62
N TYR A 133 -54.52 35.42 139.87
CA TYR A 133 -55.12 36.25 140.94
C TYR A 133 -54.25 37.43 141.43
N LYS A 134 -53.08 37.69 140.82
CA LYS A 134 -52.45 39.03 140.85
C LYS A 134 -52.93 39.98 139.73
N LEU A 135 -53.86 39.56 138.86
CA LEU A 135 -54.33 40.39 137.75
C LEU A 135 -55.85 40.62 137.68
N ALA A 136 -56.63 40.19 138.69
CA ALA A 136 -58.07 40.43 138.77
C ALA A 136 -58.53 41.65 139.62
N GLN A 137 -57.64 42.59 140.00
CA GLN A 137 -58.04 43.84 140.70
C GLN A 137 -57.88 45.17 139.93
N ARG A 138 -57.55 45.20 138.64
CA ARG A 138 -57.60 46.47 137.85
C ARG A 138 -58.44 46.34 136.56
N LYS A 139 -59.31 47.33 136.37
CA LYS A 139 -60.58 47.34 135.59
C LYS A 139 -60.50 48.26 134.36
N SER A 140 -60.95 47.84 133.16
CA SER A 140 -61.65 48.65 132.11
C SER A 140 -61.84 47.80 130.83
N ARG A 141 -63.05 47.30 130.51
CA ARG A 141 -64.12 47.81 129.59
C ARG A 141 -63.78 47.90 128.09
N LYS A 142 -63.77 46.75 127.38
CA LYS A 142 -64.47 46.52 126.08
C LYS A 142 -64.19 45.15 125.40
N LEU A 143 -63.70 44.16 126.16
CA LEU A 143 -64.05 42.74 125.98
C LEU A 143 -65.39 42.45 126.69
N VAL A 144 -66.51 42.67 126.00
CA VAL A 144 -67.87 42.50 126.59
C VAL A 144 -68.48 41.12 126.34
N ASN A 145 -68.12 40.39 125.26
CA ASN A 145 -68.73 39.08 124.99
C ASN A 145 -67.89 37.86 125.43
N LEU A 146 -66.57 37.99 125.65
CA LEU A 146 -65.74 36.91 126.22
C LEU A 146 -65.79 36.81 127.75
N ARG A 147 -66.34 37.84 128.43
CA ARG A 147 -66.47 37.90 129.89
C ARG A 147 -67.60 37.00 130.43
N ASN A 148 -68.50 36.54 129.55
CA ASN A 148 -69.61 35.67 129.92
C ASN A 148 -69.32 34.17 129.72
N ALA A 149 -68.35 33.79 128.89
CA ALA A 149 -68.00 32.36 128.71
C ALA A 149 -67.05 31.81 129.79
N CYS A 150 -66.17 32.65 130.34
CA CYS A 150 -65.22 32.23 131.39
C CYS A 150 -65.80 32.19 132.81
N ARG A 151 -67.09 32.55 132.99
CA ARG A 151 -67.73 32.64 134.31
C ARG A 151 -68.33 31.31 134.80
N ASP A 152 -68.55 30.34 133.92
CA ASP A 152 -69.18 29.06 134.26
C ASP A 152 -68.18 27.94 134.62
N VAL A 153 -66.88 28.15 134.38
CA VAL A 153 -65.84 27.13 134.63
C VAL A 153 -65.22 27.22 136.05
N SER A 154 -65.51 28.29 136.81
CA SER A 154 -65.01 28.44 138.19
C SER A 154 -65.84 27.71 139.25
N ALA A 155 -66.89 26.97 138.88
CA ALA A 155 -67.84 26.37 139.82
C ALA A 155 -67.65 24.87 140.12
N LEU A 156 -66.52 24.25 139.74
CA LEU A 156 -66.23 22.84 140.07
C LEU A 156 -64.86 22.65 140.76
N LYS A 157 -64.46 23.62 141.59
CA LYS A 157 -63.21 23.55 142.37
C LYS A 157 -63.33 22.83 143.72
N ASP A 158 -64.52 22.36 144.08
CA ASP A 158 -64.74 21.55 145.27
C ASP A 158 -65.59 20.33 144.89
N VAL A 159 -65.39 19.23 145.61
CA VAL A 159 -66.02 17.90 145.45
C VAL A 159 -65.15 16.91 144.64
N GLY A 160 -63.94 16.71 145.12
CA GLY A 160 -63.50 15.35 145.43
C GLY A 160 -63.99 15.02 146.84
N LYS A 161 -65.12 14.32 146.96
CA LYS A 161 -65.50 13.40 148.06
C LYS A 161 -66.96 12.92 147.85
N THR A 162 -67.11 11.60 147.94
CA THR A 162 -68.34 10.79 148.06
C THR A 162 -69.28 10.65 146.84
N ASP A 163 -69.24 9.43 146.27
CA ASP A 163 -70.32 8.54 145.82
C ASP A 163 -71.56 9.07 145.07
N GLY A 164 -71.73 8.61 143.82
CA GLY A 164 -73.03 8.46 143.16
C GLY A 164 -73.20 9.17 141.80
N PHE A 165 -73.17 8.37 140.72
CA PHE A 165 -73.50 8.70 139.32
C PHE A 165 -74.94 9.21 139.13
N THR A 166 -75.20 10.10 138.16
CA THR A 166 -76.54 10.27 137.58
C THR A 166 -76.51 10.66 136.09
N ALA A 167 -77.46 10.10 135.33
CA ALA A 167 -77.62 10.18 133.88
C ALA A 167 -77.74 11.60 133.29
N GLN A 168 -77.94 12.61 134.12
CA GLN A 168 -78.11 14.01 133.73
C GLN A 168 -76.78 14.68 133.31
N LYS A 169 -75.63 14.26 133.88
CA LYS A 169 -74.30 14.78 133.52
C LYS A 169 -73.72 14.20 132.22
N GLN A 170 -74.21 13.03 131.76
CA GLN A 170 -73.87 12.48 130.44
C GLN A 170 -74.63 13.17 129.28
N GLN A 171 -75.76 13.82 129.57
CA GLN A 171 -76.60 14.47 128.55
C GLN A 171 -76.13 15.89 128.18
N GLU A 172 -75.38 16.58 129.05
CA GLU A 172 -74.77 17.89 128.73
C GLU A 172 -73.44 17.76 127.96
N LEU A 173 -72.63 16.73 128.23
CA LEU A 173 -71.39 16.46 127.49
C LEU A 173 -71.65 16.00 126.03
N ARG A 174 -72.78 15.32 125.74
CA ARG A 174 -73.18 14.97 124.37
C ARG A 174 -73.66 16.16 123.52
N LYS A 175 -73.99 17.30 124.12
CA LYS A 175 -74.48 18.50 123.40
C LYS A 175 -73.37 19.46 122.95
N ALA A 176 -72.12 19.29 123.42
CA ALA A 176 -71.00 20.19 123.11
C ALA A 176 -70.11 19.72 121.93
N PHE A 177 -70.09 18.44 121.58
CA PHE A 177 -69.24 17.86 120.52
C PHE A 177 -69.53 18.29 119.06
N PRO A 178 -70.79 18.57 118.63
CA PRO A 178 -71.06 18.93 117.23
C PRO A 178 -70.53 20.30 116.77
N ARG A 179 -70.13 21.19 117.70
CA ARG A 179 -69.63 22.54 117.39
C ARG A 179 -68.12 22.61 117.13
N LEU A 180 -67.36 21.55 117.43
CA LEU A 180 -65.93 21.46 117.10
C LEU A 180 -65.68 20.87 115.70
N GLY A 181 -66.51 19.93 115.24
CA GLY A 181 -66.39 19.33 113.90
C GLY A 181 -66.61 20.32 112.75
N THR A 182 -67.45 21.34 112.96
CA THR A 182 -67.75 22.38 111.96
C THR A 182 -66.59 23.37 111.74
N SER A 183 -65.69 23.55 112.71
CA SER A 183 -64.52 24.43 112.56
C SER A 183 -63.33 23.72 111.90
N ILE A 184 -63.21 22.39 112.05
CA ILE A 184 -62.17 21.58 111.41
C ILE A 184 -62.48 21.36 109.91
N ASP A 185 -63.75 21.15 109.55
CA ASP A 185 -64.17 21.07 108.14
C ASP A 185 -64.02 22.40 107.38
N ALA A 186 -64.18 23.54 108.06
CA ALA A 186 -63.95 24.86 107.48
C ALA A 186 -62.46 25.07 107.12
N ALA A 187 -61.54 24.63 107.98
CA ALA A 187 -60.09 24.71 107.71
C ALA A 187 -59.66 23.75 106.59
N ARG A 188 -60.24 22.55 106.52
CA ARG A 188 -59.98 21.57 105.45
C ARG A 188 -60.42 22.09 104.07
N LYS A 189 -61.59 22.74 103.99
CA LYS A 189 -62.08 23.35 102.73
C LYS A 189 -61.19 24.49 102.23
N LEU A 190 -60.65 25.31 103.14
CA LEU A 190 -59.78 26.44 102.80
C LEU A 190 -58.41 25.98 102.25
N ILE A 191 -57.88 24.87 102.75
CA ILE A 191 -56.64 24.27 102.26
C ILE A 191 -56.84 23.56 100.92
N MET A 192 -57.96 22.85 100.73
CA MET A 192 -58.28 22.22 99.45
C MET A 192 -58.47 23.26 98.34
N SER A 193 -59.08 24.42 98.62
CA SER A 193 -59.16 25.51 97.63
C SER A 193 -57.80 26.11 97.29
N GLU A 194 -56.86 26.17 98.23
CA GLU A 194 -55.50 26.65 97.97
C GLU A 194 -54.70 25.64 97.13
N ILE A 195 -54.92 24.33 97.34
CA ILE A 195 -54.32 23.26 96.55
C ILE A 195 -54.90 23.25 95.13
N GLU A 196 -56.21 23.38 94.95
CA GLU A 196 -56.85 23.47 93.63
C GLU A 196 -56.36 24.71 92.88
N TYR A 197 -56.24 25.86 93.55
CA TYR A 197 -55.67 27.07 92.97
C TYR A 197 -54.20 26.92 92.55
N LEU A 198 -53.39 26.24 93.37
CA LEU A 198 -51.98 25.96 93.05
C LEU A 198 -51.84 24.93 91.92
N ASP A 199 -52.70 23.92 91.86
CA ASP A 199 -52.71 22.88 90.82
C ASP A 199 -53.12 23.49 89.47
N GLU A 200 -54.15 24.35 89.44
CA GLU A 200 -54.49 25.14 88.25
C GLU A 200 -53.34 26.06 87.83
N LYS A 201 -52.71 26.77 88.78
CA LYS A 201 -51.60 27.68 88.49
C LYS A 201 -50.36 26.96 87.96
N LEU A 202 -49.99 25.83 88.54
CA LEU A 202 -48.84 25.02 88.10
C LEU A 202 -49.14 24.30 86.78
N THR A 203 -50.36 23.82 86.57
CA THR A 203 -50.77 23.20 85.31
C THR A 203 -50.76 24.23 84.18
N LYS A 204 -51.22 25.45 84.45
CA LYS A 204 -51.12 26.57 83.51
C LYS A 204 -49.67 26.92 83.18
N ASP A 205 -48.80 27.02 84.19
CA ASP A 205 -47.36 27.32 83.98
C ASP A 205 -46.63 26.19 83.22
N TYR A 206 -47.00 24.92 83.44
CA TYR A 206 -46.49 23.80 82.63
C TYR A 206 -46.98 23.88 81.18
N ASN A 207 -48.28 24.11 80.95
CA ASN A 207 -48.83 24.21 79.60
C ASN A 207 -48.24 25.41 78.84
N ASP A 208 -48.03 26.55 79.51
CA ASP A 208 -47.41 27.74 78.92
C ASP A 208 -45.93 27.48 78.56
N ARG A 209 -45.19 26.74 79.40
CA ARG A 209 -43.79 26.34 79.10
C ARG A 209 -43.69 25.25 78.04
N GLU A 210 -44.59 24.26 78.06
CA GLU A 210 -44.68 23.23 77.02
C GLU A 210 -44.97 23.89 75.68
N LYS A 211 -45.91 24.84 75.63
CA LYS A 211 -46.21 25.63 74.44
C LYS A 211 -44.99 26.44 73.99
N ALA A 212 -44.31 27.14 74.89
CA ALA A 212 -43.11 27.91 74.57
C ALA A 212 -41.94 27.03 74.05
N GLU A 213 -41.69 25.86 74.64
CA GLU A 213 -40.67 24.93 74.15
C GLU A 213 -41.07 24.25 72.84
N ARG A 214 -42.37 23.98 72.63
CA ARG A 214 -42.88 23.48 71.35
C ARG A 214 -42.74 24.52 70.26
N GLU A 215 -43.02 25.79 70.54
CA GLU A 215 -42.79 26.91 69.61
C GLU A 215 -41.29 27.08 69.31
N ARG A 216 -40.41 26.95 70.31
CA ARG A 216 -38.95 26.96 70.10
C ARG A 216 -38.46 25.79 69.26
N TYR A 217 -38.95 24.57 69.49
CA TYR A 217 -38.64 23.40 68.68
C TYR A 217 -39.12 23.58 67.23
N ILE A 218 -40.37 24.02 67.04
CA ILE A 218 -40.91 24.31 65.70
C ILE A 218 -40.08 25.39 65.01
N SER A 219 -39.66 26.43 65.73
CA SER A 219 -38.81 27.50 65.19
C SER A 219 -37.43 26.99 64.80
N ARG A 220 -36.74 26.22 65.65
CA ARG A 220 -35.42 25.64 65.35
C ARG A 220 -35.48 24.63 64.21
N ARG A 221 -36.52 23.80 64.19
CA ARG A 221 -36.78 22.86 63.09
C ARG A 221 -37.00 23.63 61.79
N ARG A 222 -37.85 24.66 61.79
CA ARG A 222 -38.07 25.52 60.62
C ARG A 222 -36.81 26.26 60.20
N GLU A 223 -35.97 26.69 61.13
CA GLU A 223 -34.70 27.36 60.83
C GLU A 223 -33.68 26.39 60.22
N ALA A 224 -33.57 25.17 60.74
CA ALA A 224 -32.75 24.11 60.16
C ALA A 224 -33.26 23.68 58.77
N GLU A 225 -34.57 23.45 58.62
CA GLU A 225 -35.23 23.18 57.34
C GLU A 225 -35.02 24.35 56.36
N TYR A 226 -35.15 25.60 56.80
CA TYR A 226 -34.96 26.78 55.95
C TYR A 226 -33.51 26.95 55.49
N ARG A 227 -32.53 26.79 56.38
CA ARG A 227 -31.10 26.86 56.02
C ARG A 227 -30.70 25.75 55.05
N CYS A 228 -31.14 24.52 55.32
CA CYS A 228 -30.84 23.41 54.42
C CYS A 228 -31.61 23.53 53.10
N ASN A 229 -32.86 23.99 53.08
CA ASN A 229 -33.58 24.25 51.84
C ASN A 229 -32.95 25.38 51.01
N ALA A 230 -32.40 26.41 51.65
CA ALA A 230 -31.67 27.47 50.96
C ALA A 230 -30.36 26.93 50.33
N GLN A 231 -29.55 26.18 51.09
CA GLN A 231 -28.32 25.57 50.57
C GLN A 231 -28.61 24.47 49.53
N ALA A 232 -29.66 23.69 49.71
CA ALA A 232 -30.11 22.68 48.76
C ALA A 232 -30.64 23.33 47.47
N ALA A 233 -31.31 24.48 47.54
CA ALA A 233 -31.74 25.23 46.37
C ALA A 233 -30.54 25.73 45.55
N ASP A 234 -29.51 26.30 46.20
CA ASP A 234 -28.29 26.75 45.53
C ASP A 234 -27.53 25.59 44.88
N LEU A 235 -27.41 24.45 45.59
CA LEU A 235 -26.79 23.24 45.06
C LEU A 235 -27.62 22.57 43.95
N CYS A 236 -28.95 22.64 44.02
CA CYS A 236 -29.83 22.16 42.93
C CYS A 236 -29.69 23.05 41.69
N VAL A 237 -29.58 24.37 41.85
CA VAL A 237 -29.28 25.29 40.74
C VAL A 237 -27.90 25.00 40.14
N ALA A 238 -26.88 24.77 40.98
CA ALA A 238 -25.55 24.39 40.53
C ALA A 238 -25.54 23.05 39.78
N ALA A 239 -26.22 22.02 40.32
CA ALA A 239 -26.36 20.71 39.69
C ALA A 239 -27.09 20.79 38.34
N LYS A 240 -28.19 21.58 38.28
CA LYS A 240 -28.92 21.85 37.03
C LYS A 240 -28.06 22.57 36.01
N THR A 241 -27.26 23.55 36.44
CA THR A 241 -26.31 24.26 35.57
C THR A 241 -25.24 23.32 35.03
N SER A 242 -24.67 22.45 35.86
CA SER A 242 -23.69 21.44 35.43
C SER A 242 -24.30 20.41 34.48
N ALA A 243 -25.53 19.96 34.73
CA ALA A 243 -26.29 19.10 33.84
C ALA A 243 -26.60 19.77 32.48
N GLU A 244 -26.96 21.06 32.47
CA GLU A 244 -27.16 21.85 31.25
C GLU A 244 -25.86 22.00 30.45
N LYS A 245 -24.70 22.18 31.11
CA LYS A 245 -23.38 22.18 30.46
C LYS A 245 -23.07 20.83 29.81
N ILE A 246 -23.32 19.72 30.52
CA ILE A 246 -23.13 18.36 29.97
C ILE A 246 -24.05 18.16 28.75
N ASN A 247 -25.34 18.46 28.87
CA ASN A 247 -26.29 18.34 27.76
C ASN A 247 -25.94 19.23 26.56
N SER A 248 -25.46 20.46 26.80
CA SER A 248 -25.01 21.36 25.75
C SER A 248 -23.77 20.81 25.03
N PHE A 249 -22.78 20.33 25.78
CA PHE A 249 -21.58 19.73 25.22
C PHE A 249 -21.89 18.45 24.44
N VAL A 250 -22.78 17.60 24.95
CA VAL A 250 -23.24 16.38 24.25
C VAL A 250 -24.01 16.71 22.97
N LYS A 251 -24.82 17.78 22.95
CA LYS A 251 -25.44 18.27 21.71
C LYS A 251 -24.42 18.78 20.71
N GLU A 252 -23.41 19.52 21.17
CA GLU A 252 -22.31 20.01 20.33
C GLU A 252 -21.49 18.85 19.74
N LEU A 253 -21.16 17.86 20.58
CA LEU A 253 -20.44 16.65 20.19
C LEU A 253 -21.25 15.82 19.17
N ASN A 254 -22.54 15.61 19.41
CA ASN A 254 -23.42 14.93 18.45
C ASN A 254 -23.52 15.69 17.11
N ALA A 255 -23.60 17.02 17.15
CA ALA A 255 -23.58 17.84 15.94
C ALA A 255 -22.24 17.74 15.20
N ALA A 256 -21.13 17.65 15.92
CA ALA A 256 -19.79 17.44 15.35
C ALA A 256 -19.65 16.03 14.73
N LEU A 257 -20.11 14.98 15.41
CA LEU A 257 -20.14 13.62 14.89
C LEU A 257 -20.95 13.52 13.60
N ASN A 258 -22.13 14.17 13.53
CA ASN A 258 -22.96 14.20 12.33
C ASN A 258 -22.32 14.98 11.15
N ARG A 259 -21.31 15.82 11.41
CA ARG A 259 -20.55 16.52 10.36
C ARG A 259 -19.38 15.70 9.86
N LEU A 260 -18.91 14.69 10.61
CA LEU A 260 -17.79 13.86 10.18
C LEU A 260 -18.13 13.17 8.84
N PRO A 261 -17.16 13.08 7.92
CA PRO A 261 -17.35 12.28 6.70
C PRO A 261 -17.68 10.82 7.04
N GLU A 262 -18.41 10.14 6.16
CA GLU A 262 -18.76 8.71 6.29
C GLU A 262 -17.57 7.80 6.67
N THR A 263 -16.35 8.15 6.21
CA THR A 263 -15.10 7.45 6.56
C THR A 263 -14.75 7.42 8.04
N PHE A 264 -15.33 8.33 8.84
CA PHE A 264 -15.10 8.50 10.27
C PHE A 264 -16.39 8.27 11.09
N ASP A 265 -17.50 7.89 10.45
CA ASP A 265 -18.77 7.65 11.13
C ASP A 265 -18.69 6.33 11.93
N PRO A 266 -18.78 6.36 13.27
CA PRO A 266 -18.76 5.15 14.09
C PRO A 266 -19.92 4.19 13.79
N LYS A 267 -21.02 4.66 13.18
CA LYS A 267 -22.18 3.83 12.79
C LYS A 267 -21.98 3.09 11.47
N GLN A 268 -21.00 3.49 10.67
CA GLN A 268 -20.60 2.79 9.44
C GLN A 268 -19.35 1.97 9.73
N ILE A 269 -19.56 0.77 10.28
CA ILE A 269 -18.52 -0.08 10.88
C ILE A 269 -17.73 -0.85 9.79
N GLY A 270 -18.27 -1.00 8.59
CA GLY A 270 -17.74 -1.91 7.58
C GLY A 270 -16.83 -1.28 6.52
N TRP A 271 -15.77 -2.01 6.16
CA TRP A 271 -14.99 -1.78 4.95
C TRP A 271 -15.85 -1.79 3.67
N ASP A 272 -17.08 -2.28 3.67
CA ASP A 272 -17.91 -2.45 2.46
C ASP A 272 -18.51 -1.16 1.87
N ASN A 273 -18.34 0.00 2.52
CA ASN A 273 -18.79 1.25 1.94
C ASN A 273 -17.80 1.80 0.89
N ALA A 274 -18.18 1.71 -0.40
CA ALA A 274 -17.39 2.18 -1.54
C ALA A 274 -17.08 3.69 -1.52
N SER A 275 -17.86 4.51 -0.79
CA SER A 275 -17.62 5.95 -0.66
C SER A 275 -16.35 6.28 0.13
N ILE A 276 -15.94 5.37 1.04
CA ILE A 276 -14.77 5.54 1.92
C ILE A 276 -13.47 5.59 1.11
N PHE A 277 -13.45 4.95 -0.06
CA PHE A 277 -12.27 4.79 -0.91
C PHE A 277 -12.23 5.71 -2.12
N LYS A 278 -13.19 6.66 -2.24
CA LYS A 278 -13.17 7.69 -3.28
C LYS A 278 -11.85 8.46 -3.23
N GLU A 279 -11.24 8.68 -4.40
CA GLU A 279 -9.91 9.27 -4.58
C GLU A 279 -9.69 10.50 -3.69
N LYS A 280 -8.84 10.32 -2.67
CA LYS A 280 -8.22 11.41 -1.93
C LYS A 280 -6.74 11.23 -2.15
N ASP A 281 -6.25 11.84 -3.23
CA ASP A 281 -4.87 11.72 -3.71
C ASP A 281 -3.86 12.49 -2.82
N GLN A 282 -4.14 12.52 -1.51
CA GLN A 282 -3.52 13.29 -0.45
C GLN A 282 -3.55 12.44 0.83
N LEU A 283 -2.51 12.55 1.66
CA LEU A 283 -2.57 11.92 2.98
C LEU A 283 -3.72 12.54 3.78
N LEU A 284 -4.58 11.68 4.33
CA LEU A 284 -5.50 12.10 5.37
C LEU A 284 -4.68 12.62 6.55
N PRO A 285 -5.12 13.68 7.25
CA PRO A 285 -4.41 14.18 8.43
C PRO A 285 -4.62 13.29 9.67
N MET A 286 -5.62 12.39 9.62
CA MET A 286 -6.12 11.57 10.71
C MET A 286 -6.66 10.24 10.14
N VAL A 287 -6.55 9.16 10.92
CA VAL A 287 -7.03 7.82 10.55
C VAL A 287 -7.90 7.26 11.67
N ARG A 288 -9.07 6.71 11.31
CA ARG A 288 -9.94 5.96 12.23
C ARG A 288 -9.40 4.55 12.41
N LEU A 289 -9.35 4.08 13.65
CA LEU A 289 -8.88 2.75 14.04
C LEU A 289 -9.97 1.88 14.66
N GLY A 290 -11.05 2.50 15.13
CA GLY A 290 -12.12 1.82 15.85
C GLY A 290 -13.17 2.79 16.35
N SER A 291 -13.87 2.38 17.39
CA SER A 291 -14.72 3.21 18.23
C SER A 291 -14.56 2.83 19.69
N TYR A 292 -14.82 3.76 20.59
CA TYR A 292 -14.92 3.46 22.01
C TYR A 292 -16.26 3.96 22.54
N SER A 293 -16.80 3.20 23.50
CA SER A 293 -18.05 3.48 24.16
C SER A 293 -17.78 4.18 25.48
N LEU A 294 -18.37 5.38 25.63
CA LEU A 294 -18.34 6.17 26.85
C LEU A 294 -19.70 6.07 27.53
N ARG A 295 -19.69 5.70 28.81
CA ARG A 295 -20.88 5.70 29.66
C ARG A 295 -20.72 6.68 30.80
N ILE A 296 -21.61 7.67 30.88
CA ILE A 296 -21.68 8.59 32.01
C ILE A 296 -22.94 8.27 32.80
N THR A 297 -22.74 7.84 34.05
CA THR A 297 -23.84 7.49 34.96
C THR A 297 -24.18 8.69 35.85
N LEU A 298 -25.42 9.20 35.75
CA LEU A 298 -25.84 10.45 36.42
C LEU A 298 -26.67 10.24 37.71
N ASP A 299 -26.64 9.02 38.29
CA ASP A 299 -27.55 8.51 39.34
C ASP A 299 -27.34 9.06 40.78
N HIS A 300 -26.77 10.24 40.97
CA HIS A 300 -26.32 10.72 42.30
C HIS A 300 -27.39 11.45 43.15
N PHE A 301 -28.62 11.64 42.63
CA PHE A 301 -29.70 12.41 43.27
C PHE A 301 -30.87 11.52 43.77
N ARG A 302 -30.58 10.43 44.48
CA ARG A 302 -31.61 9.46 44.91
C ARG A 302 -32.67 10.02 45.86
N HIS A 303 -32.38 11.13 46.56
CA HIS A 303 -33.22 11.69 47.62
C HIS A 303 -34.18 12.83 47.20
N LEU A 304 -34.16 13.26 45.93
CA LEU A 304 -35.09 14.28 45.42
C LEU A 304 -36.44 13.67 44.99
N GLU A 305 -37.54 14.38 45.26
CA GLU A 305 -38.90 13.97 44.92
C GLU A 305 -39.07 13.78 43.39
N ILE A 306 -39.92 12.81 43.04
CA ILE A 306 -40.02 12.14 41.74
C ILE A 306 -40.33 13.08 40.55
N ALA A 307 -40.76 14.32 40.79
CA ALA A 307 -41.13 15.28 39.75
C ALA A 307 -39.94 15.90 38.98
N GLU A 308 -38.71 15.84 39.51
CA GLU A 308 -37.52 16.43 38.87
C GLU A 308 -36.58 15.38 38.23
N ARG A 309 -36.93 14.09 38.30
CA ARG A 309 -36.12 12.96 37.77
C ARG A 309 -36.10 12.86 36.23
N SER A 310 -36.87 13.68 35.51
CA SER A 310 -37.25 13.42 34.11
C SER A 310 -36.34 14.05 33.03
N THR A 311 -35.20 14.64 33.36
CA THR A 311 -34.37 15.36 32.37
C THR A 311 -33.00 14.78 32.06
N LEU A 312 -32.52 13.75 32.77
CA LEU A 312 -31.17 13.22 32.56
C LEU A 312 -31.18 11.69 32.52
N GLU A 313 -31.08 11.14 31.30
CA GLU A 313 -30.81 9.73 31.07
C GLU A 313 -29.30 9.45 31.15
N ASN A 314 -28.92 8.22 31.47
CA ASN A 314 -27.53 7.79 31.37
C ASN A 314 -27.02 8.03 29.94
N ILE A 315 -25.88 8.71 29.83
CA ILE A 315 -25.37 9.14 28.54
C ILE A 315 -24.48 8.02 28.00
N HIS A 316 -24.93 7.41 26.90
CA HIS A 316 -24.18 6.42 26.15
C HIS A 316 -23.74 7.04 24.82
N LEU A 317 -22.44 7.22 24.64
CA LEU A 317 -21.87 7.80 23.43
C LEU A 317 -20.82 6.87 22.84
N THR A 318 -20.97 6.55 21.57
CA THR A 318 -19.94 5.86 20.79
C THR A 318 -19.14 6.89 20.02
N LEU A 319 -17.86 7.01 20.32
CA LEU A 319 -16.95 7.96 19.69
C LEU A 319 -15.98 7.21 18.76
N PRO A 320 -15.67 7.74 17.57
CA PRO A 320 -14.67 7.13 16.71
C PRO A 320 -13.28 7.28 17.33
N LEU A 321 -12.54 6.17 17.39
CA LEU A 321 -11.13 6.17 17.78
C LEU A 321 -10.32 6.68 16.60
N ILE A 322 -9.82 7.92 16.69
CA ILE A 322 -9.11 8.60 15.60
C ILE A 322 -7.70 8.96 16.06
N VAL A 323 -6.71 8.58 15.27
CA VAL A 323 -5.30 8.95 15.51
C VAL A 323 -4.88 10.02 14.49
N PRO A 324 -4.28 11.14 14.93
CA PRO A 324 -3.68 12.11 14.01
C PRO A 324 -2.50 11.45 13.30
N PHE A 325 -2.63 11.26 11.98
CA PHE A 325 -1.61 10.62 11.18
C PHE A 325 -1.64 11.20 9.76
N PRO A 326 -0.55 11.82 9.29
CA PRO A 326 0.76 11.82 9.92
C PRO A 326 0.95 13.05 10.83
N GLY A 327 -0.12 13.55 11.47
CA GLY A 327 -0.12 14.82 12.21
C GLY A 327 0.95 14.97 13.30
N THR A 328 1.62 13.89 13.68
CA THR A 328 2.81 13.82 14.55
C THR A 328 4.04 13.30 13.80
N SER A 329 5.24 13.61 14.28
CA SER A 329 6.51 13.19 13.65
C SER A 329 6.64 11.66 13.49
N ALA A 330 6.03 10.91 14.41
CA ALA A 330 5.88 9.47 14.41
C ALA A 330 4.67 9.05 15.27
N LEU A 331 4.19 7.82 15.11
CA LEU A 331 3.19 7.18 15.96
C LEU A 331 3.86 6.06 16.75
N MET A 332 3.60 5.98 18.06
CA MET A 332 4.11 4.97 18.95
C MET A 332 2.94 4.24 19.62
N VAL A 333 2.84 2.95 19.37
CA VAL A 333 1.80 2.05 19.89
C VAL A 333 2.43 1.16 20.95
N ASN A 334 2.06 1.35 22.22
CA ASN A 334 2.64 0.65 23.35
C ASN A 334 1.79 -0.55 23.76
N PHE A 335 2.46 -1.67 24.07
CA PHE A 335 1.84 -2.84 24.68
C PHE A 335 2.67 -3.32 25.88
N TYR A 336 1.99 -3.94 26.85
CA TYR A 336 2.55 -4.37 28.13
C TYR A 336 2.42 -5.87 28.38
N ASN A 337 1.75 -6.61 27.50
CA ASN A 337 1.63 -8.06 27.56
C ASN A 337 1.43 -8.68 26.16
N HIS A 338 1.37 -10.01 26.08
CA HIS A 338 1.27 -10.73 24.81
C HIS A 338 -0.10 -10.58 24.12
N ASP A 339 -1.19 -10.46 24.88
CA ASP A 339 -2.52 -10.27 24.30
C ASP A 339 -2.64 -8.87 23.68
N SER A 340 -2.10 -7.85 24.35
CA SER A 340 -2.03 -6.49 23.77
C SER A 340 -1.03 -6.35 22.64
N MET A 341 0.02 -7.17 22.58
CA MET A 341 0.92 -7.24 21.42
C MET A 341 0.13 -7.60 20.15
N GLN A 342 -0.74 -8.63 20.21
CA GLN A 342 -1.54 -9.03 19.05
C GLN A 342 -2.48 -7.92 18.59
N GLU A 343 -3.10 -7.22 19.54
CA GLU A 343 -3.97 -6.09 19.22
C GLU A 343 -3.17 -4.90 18.65
N ALA A 344 -1.92 -4.70 19.06
CA ALA A 344 -1.01 -3.68 18.51
C ALA A 344 -0.66 -3.92 17.05
N VAL A 345 -0.33 -5.17 16.73
CA VAL A 345 -0.05 -5.60 15.38
C VAL A 345 -1.31 -5.47 14.53
N ARG A 346 -2.46 -5.90 15.05
CA ARG A 346 -3.77 -5.80 14.39
C ARG A 346 -4.15 -4.35 14.06
N MET A 347 -3.99 -3.43 15.02
CA MET A 347 -4.19 -1.98 14.84
C MET A 347 -3.26 -1.42 13.77
N THR A 348 -1.98 -1.82 13.80
CA THR A 348 -0.96 -1.38 12.83
C THR A 348 -1.29 -1.89 11.43
N HIS A 349 -1.76 -3.13 11.29
CA HIS A 349 -2.21 -3.70 10.01
C HIS A 349 -3.42 -2.97 9.45
N ASN A 350 -4.37 -2.58 10.30
CA ASN A 350 -5.53 -1.78 9.90
C ASN A 350 -5.09 -0.41 9.36
N LEU A 351 -4.17 0.26 10.06
CA LEU A 351 -3.58 1.53 9.65
C LEU A 351 -2.89 1.41 8.29
N ILE A 352 -2.04 0.39 8.10
CA ILE A 352 -1.36 0.12 6.83
C ILE A 352 -2.35 -0.13 5.70
N ALA A 353 -3.37 -0.97 5.92
CA ALA A 353 -4.39 -1.27 4.91
C ALA A 353 -5.15 0.00 4.49
N ARG A 354 -5.52 0.87 5.45
CA ARG A 354 -6.18 2.15 5.15
C ARG A 354 -5.29 3.08 4.36
N MET A 355 -3.99 3.14 4.66
CA MET A 355 -3.04 3.96 3.93
C MET A 355 -2.86 3.48 2.49
N LEU A 356 -2.67 2.17 2.29
CA LEU A 356 -2.53 1.57 0.96
C LEU A 356 -3.80 1.76 0.11
N LEU A 357 -4.98 1.69 0.73
CA LEU A 357 -6.24 1.88 0.02
C LEU A 357 -6.58 3.36 -0.24
N SER A 358 -6.05 4.29 0.57
CA SER A 358 -6.29 5.72 0.43
C SER A 358 -5.38 6.38 -0.61
N LEU A 359 -4.12 5.96 -0.70
CA LEU A 359 -3.11 6.56 -1.56
C LEU A 359 -2.94 5.77 -2.88
N SER A 360 -2.52 6.46 -3.94
CA SER A 360 -2.27 5.80 -5.23
C SER A 360 -1.01 4.95 -5.23
N ALA A 361 -1.03 3.86 -5.99
CA ALA A 361 0.17 3.10 -6.27
C ALA A 361 1.25 4.03 -6.84
N GLY A 362 2.47 3.85 -6.35
CA GLY A 362 3.60 4.70 -6.67
C GLY A 362 3.79 5.95 -5.80
N LYS A 363 2.80 6.36 -4.99
CA LYS A 363 2.89 7.49 -4.04
C LYS A 363 3.26 7.08 -2.61
N VAL A 364 3.37 5.78 -2.35
CA VAL A 364 3.66 5.23 -1.03
C VAL A 364 4.75 4.18 -1.17
N ARG A 365 5.71 4.17 -0.24
CA ARG A 365 6.65 3.09 0.00
C ARG A 365 6.60 2.74 1.48
N ILE A 366 6.64 1.45 1.82
CA ILE A 366 6.64 0.99 3.22
C ILE A 366 7.85 0.09 3.45
N SER A 367 8.60 0.38 4.50
CA SER A 367 9.69 -0.47 5.00
C SER A 367 9.34 -0.98 6.38
N PHE A 368 9.55 -2.27 6.58
CA PHE A 368 9.29 -2.96 7.84
C PHE A 368 10.59 -3.32 8.53
N VAL A 369 10.62 -3.16 9.85
CA VAL A 369 11.68 -3.66 10.74
C VAL A 369 11.02 -4.62 11.72
N ASP A 370 11.45 -5.88 11.72
CA ASP A 370 10.88 -6.92 12.58
C ASP A 370 11.97 -7.92 13.00
N PRO A 371 12.74 -7.57 14.05
CA PRO A 371 13.91 -8.35 14.45
C PRO A 371 13.56 -9.62 15.24
N LEU A 372 12.39 -9.67 15.90
CA LEU A 372 11.99 -10.83 16.72
C LEU A 372 11.27 -11.90 15.90
N GLU A 373 10.30 -11.52 15.06
CA GLU A 373 9.51 -12.49 14.28
C GLU A 373 10.07 -12.73 12.87
N LEU A 374 11.28 -12.24 12.58
CA LEU A 374 11.95 -12.40 11.29
C LEU A 374 11.08 -11.98 10.09
N GLY A 375 10.25 -10.95 10.27
CA GLY A 375 9.35 -10.43 9.25
C GLY A 375 7.96 -11.07 9.23
N GLY A 376 7.64 -11.95 10.19
CA GLY A 376 6.31 -12.56 10.35
C GLY A 376 5.19 -11.52 10.43
N ASN A 377 5.40 -10.44 11.18
CA ASN A 377 4.41 -9.36 11.32
C ASN A 377 4.20 -8.56 10.02
N ALA A 378 5.16 -8.59 9.10
CA ALA A 378 5.06 -7.92 7.80
C ALA A 378 4.56 -8.85 6.68
N ALA A 379 4.52 -10.17 6.92
CA ALA A 379 4.22 -11.18 5.91
C ALA A 379 2.92 -10.96 5.13
N PRO A 380 1.80 -10.53 5.76
CA PRO A 380 0.56 -10.27 5.02
C PRO A 380 0.75 -9.25 3.90
N PHE A 381 1.57 -8.21 4.07
CA PHE A 381 1.70 -7.14 3.07
C PHE A 381 2.79 -7.37 2.02
N LEU A 382 3.63 -8.41 2.20
CA LEU A 382 4.78 -8.67 1.33
C LEU A 382 4.44 -8.76 -0.17
N PRO A 383 3.38 -9.47 -0.61
CA PRO A 383 3.10 -9.56 -2.04
C PRO A 383 2.65 -8.21 -2.63
N LEU A 384 1.85 -7.43 -1.89
CA LEU A 384 1.50 -6.05 -2.28
C LEU A 384 2.72 -5.12 -2.38
N LEU A 385 3.68 -5.26 -1.47
CA LEU A 385 4.93 -4.48 -1.54
C LEU A 385 5.79 -4.88 -2.74
N ARG A 386 5.88 -6.17 -3.06
CA ARG A 386 6.67 -6.66 -4.20
C ARG A 386 6.06 -6.25 -5.54
N GLU A 387 4.73 -6.27 -5.65
CA GLU A 387 4.05 -6.12 -6.93
C GLU A 387 3.58 -4.69 -7.22
N ILE A 388 3.26 -3.89 -6.19
CA ILE A 388 2.46 -2.67 -6.38
C ILE A 388 3.10 -1.41 -5.76
N TYR A 389 3.52 -1.46 -4.50
CA TYR A 389 3.93 -0.25 -3.76
C TYR A 389 5.45 -0.09 -3.59
N GLY A 390 6.22 -1.17 -3.67
CA GLY A 390 7.64 -1.20 -3.32
C GLY A 390 7.86 -1.16 -1.81
N GLY A 391 8.91 -1.82 -1.32
CA GLY A 391 9.20 -1.91 0.10
C GLY A 391 10.25 -2.96 0.44
N SER A 392 10.70 -2.96 1.69
CA SER A 392 11.75 -3.85 2.20
C SER A 392 11.40 -4.31 3.62
N VAL A 393 11.83 -5.51 3.98
CA VAL A 393 11.72 -6.04 5.35
C VAL A 393 13.11 -6.28 5.88
N HIS A 394 13.40 -5.72 7.05
CA HIS A 394 14.71 -5.79 7.70
C HIS A 394 14.57 -6.51 9.03
N THR A 395 15.38 -7.55 9.23
CA THR A 395 15.29 -8.41 10.41
C THR A 395 16.60 -8.43 11.21
N GLN A 396 17.72 -8.09 10.58
CA GLN A 396 19.04 -8.07 11.23
C GLN A 396 19.49 -6.66 11.61
N GLY A 397 20.27 -6.53 12.69
CA GLY A 397 20.75 -5.23 13.20
C GLY A 397 21.52 -4.38 12.16
N ASN A 398 22.37 -5.00 11.34
CA ASN A 398 23.10 -4.30 10.28
C ASN A 398 22.17 -3.77 9.18
N ASP A 399 21.14 -4.53 8.83
CA ASP A 399 20.16 -4.12 7.81
C ASP A 399 19.30 -2.96 8.30
N ILE A 400 18.96 -2.95 9.60
CA ILE A 400 18.25 -1.85 10.26
C ILE A 400 19.10 -0.57 10.20
N ASP A 401 20.39 -0.67 10.53
CA ASP A 401 21.30 0.48 10.48
C ASP A 401 21.47 1.05 9.07
N ASN A 402 21.64 0.17 8.08
CA ASN A 402 21.72 0.53 6.66
C ASN A 402 20.44 1.22 6.19
N GLN A 403 19.28 0.68 6.57
CA GLN A 403 17.99 1.25 6.18
C GLN A 403 17.76 2.64 6.78
N LEU A 404 18.06 2.83 8.07
CA LEU A 404 17.95 4.15 8.71
C LEU A 404 18.91 5.15 8.06
N SER A 405 20.13 4.71 7.72
CA SER A 405 21.10 5.55 7.02
C SER A 405 20.64 5.92 5.60
N ALA A 406 20.01 4.98 4.88
CA ALA A 406 19.41 5.24 3.57
C ALA A 406 18.25 6.24 3.66
N LEU A 407 17.38 6.12 4.66
CA LEU A 407 16.29 7.06 4.90
C LEU A 407 16.82 8.47 5.21
N ILE A 408 17.87 8.59 6.03
CA ILE A 408 18.52 9.89 6.32
C ILE A 408 19.01 10.55 5.04
N ARG A 409 19.72 9.82 4.16
CA ARG A 409 20.18 10.35 2.86
C ARG A 409 19.02 10.79 1.96
N ILE A 410 17.92 10.04 1.96
CA ILE A 410 16.71 10.40 1.21
C ILE A 410 16.10 11.70 1.76
N ILE A 411 16.00 11.83 3.08
CA ILE A 411 15.49 13.03 3.75
C ILE A 411 16.33 14.25 3.36
N GLU A 412 17.65 14.14 3.44
CA GLU A 412 18.59 15.20 3.04
C GLU A 412 18.41 15.60 1.58
N ASN A 413 18.35 14.62 0.67
CA ASN A 413 18.15 14.87 -0.76
C ASN A 413 16.81 15.54 -1.04
N ILE A 414 15.72 15.11 -0.40
CA ILE A 414 14.40 15.71 -0.63
C ILE A 414 14.39 17.17 -0.13
N ILE A 415 14.94 17.42 1.05
CA ILE A 415 15.01 18.77 1.61
C ILE A 415 15.84 19.69 0.72
N GLN A 416 17.03 19.25 0.28
CA GLN A 416 17.95 20.04 -0.54
C GLN A 416 17.47 20.23 -1.98
N LYS A 417 16.89 19.20 -2.59
CA LYS A 417 16.51 19.20 -4.01
C LYS A 417 15.11 19.74 -4.27
N TYR A 418 14.13 19.39 -3.43
CA TYR A 418 12.72 19.66 -3.71
C TYR A 418 12.10 20.73 -2.82
N LEU A 419 12.49 20.82 -1.53
CA LEU A 419 11.80 21.71 -0.59
C LEU A 419 12.40 23.12 -0.55
N GLN A 420 13.73 23.25 -0.51
CA GLN A 420 14.47 24.52 -0.50
C GLN A 420 13.74 25.65 0.26
N HIS A 421 13.54 26.82 -0.36
CA HIS A 421 12.76 27.93 0.20
C HIS A 421 11.34 28.04 -0.37
N GLU A 422 10.93 27.16 -1.29
CA GLU A 422 9.66 27.28 -2.03
C GLU A 422 8.50 26.49 -1.42
N PHE A 423 8.76 25.38 -0.72
CA PHE A 423 7.73 24.49 -0.20
C PHE A 423 7.95 24.15 1.27
N LYS A 424 6.89 24.19 2.08
CA LYS A 424 6.98 23.91 3.53
C LYS A 424 7.28 22.43 3.82
N ASN A 425 6.77 21.52 2.98
CA ASN A 425 6.93 20.08 3.10
C ASN A 425 6.62 19.38 1.76
N ILE A 426 6.91 18.07 1.68
CA ILE A 426 6.71 17.31 0.45
C ILE A 426 5.23 17.18 0.05
N SER A 427 4.30 17.26 1.01
CA SER A 427 2.87 17.25 0.71
C SER A 427 2.44 18.49 -0.07
N GLU A 428 3.00 19.65 0.24
CA GLU A 428 2.76 20.89 -0.51
C GLU A 428 3.37 20.81 -1.91
N TYR A 429 4.58 20.28 -2.03
CA TYR A 429 5.22 20.01 -3.32
C TYR A 429 4.35 19.08 -4.19
N ASN A 430 3.97 17.91 -3.66
CA ASN A 430 3.14 16.92 -4.34
C ASN A 430 1.75 17.44 -4.72
N ALA A 431 1.16 18.35 -3.94
CA ALA A 431 -0.12 18.96 -4.28
C ALA A 431 -0.04 19.88 -5.51
N ARG A 432 1.13 20.50 -5.77
CA ARG A 432 1.36 21.33 -6.97
C ARG A 432 1.82 20.51 -8.17
N THR A 433 2.52 19.38 -7.96
CA THR A 433 3.02 18.49 -9.02
C THR A 433 2.09 17.30 -9.27
N LYS A 434 1.14 17.45 -10.19
CA LYS A 434 0.14 16.40 -10.50
C LYS A 434 0.68 15.18 -11.25
N GLU A 435 1.91 15.23 -11.79
CA GLU A 435 2.33 14.30 -12.84
C GLU A 435 3.35 13.24 -12.40
N VAL A 436 4.31 13.57 -11.53
CA VAL A 436 5.22 12.61 -10.88
C VAL A 436 5.46 13.04 -9.43
N PRO A 437 4.58 12.69 -8.48
CA PRO A 437 4.76 13.03 -7.08
C PRO A 437 5.86 12.18 -6.43
N GLU A 438 6.62 12.80 -5.53
CA GLU A 438 7.60 12.10 -4.70
C GLU A 438 6.86 11.22 -3.67
N PRO A 439 7.18 9.91 -3.57
CA PRO A 439 6.43 9.01 -2.70
C PRO A 439 6.63 9.32 -1.21
N TYR A 440 5.53 9.23 -0.46
CA TYR A 440 5.56 9.14 1.00
C TYR A 440 6.20 7.81 1.41
N ARG A 441 7.06 7.85 2.43
CA ARG A 441 7.77 6.68 2.93
C ARG A 441 7.35 6.41 4.36
N PHE A 442 6.97 5.18 4.65
CA PHE A 442 6.56 4.75 5.98
C PHE A 442 7.53 3.70 6.51
N LEU A 443 8.09 3.97 7.68
CA LEU A 443 8.93 3.03 8.42
C LEU A 443 8.09 2.43 9.54
N VAL A 444 7.79 1.14 9.48
CA VAL A 444 7.05 0.42 10.51
C VAL A 444 8.04 -0.48 11.27
N ILE A 445 8.16 -0.27 12.57
CA ILE A 445 9.09 -1.00 13.44
C ILE A 445 8.26 -1.81 14.43
N TYR A 446 8.32 -3.13 14.32
CA TYR A 446 7.69 -4.06 15.24
C TYR A 446 8.63 -4.37 16.41
N ASN A 447 8.04 -4.59 17.60
CA ASN A 447 8.73 -5.02 18.80
C ASN A 447 9.89 -4.10 19.24
N PHE A 448 9.74 -2.79 19.03
CA PHE A 448 10.72 -1.81 19.51
C PHE A 448 10.80 -1.85 21.04
N PRO A 449 11.98 -1.90 21.67
CA PRO A 449 13.29 -1.55 21.13
C PRO A 449 14.17 -2.76 20.78
N SER A 450 13.60 -3.95 20.67
CA SER A 450 14.37 -5.17 20.37
C SER A 450 15.14 -5.03 19.04
N GLY A 451 16.39 -5.50 19.01
CA GLY A 451 17.27 -5.39 17.83
C GLY A 451 17.90 -4.00 17.60
N PHE A 452 17.64 -3.00 18.47
CA PHE A 452 18.26 -1.68 18.39
C PHE A 452 19.42 -1.51 19.38
N THR A 453 20.42 -0.74 18.97
CA THR A 453 21.51 -0.25 19.82
C THR A 453 21.34 1.25 20.05
N GLU A 454 22.04 1.82 21.05
CA GLU A 454 21.98 3.27 21.31
C GLU A 454 22.34 4.12 20.07
N ALA A 455 23.28 3.66 19.25
CA ALA A 455 23.64 4.32 18.00
C ALA A 455 22.51 4.27 16.96
N THR A 456 21.83 3.12 16.81
CA THR A 456 20.70 2.97 15.89
C THR A 456 19.47 3.73 16.36
N VAL A 457 19.20 3.79 17.67
CA VAL A 457 18.14 4.65 18.24
C VAL A 457 18.41 6.12 17.96
N SER A 458 19.65 6.57 18.06
CA SER A 458 20.01 7.96 17.72
C SER A 458 19.71 8.29 16.24
N LYS A 459 20.01 7.38 15.32
CA LYS A 459 19.63 7.52 13.90
C LYS A 459 18.11 7.52 13.70
N LEU A 460 17.39 6.64 14.39
CA LEU A 460 15.94 6.59 14.37
C LEU A 460 15.34 7.93 14.83
N MET A 461 15.87 8.53 15.91
CA MET A 461 15.44 9.85 16.39
C MET A 461 15.64 10.95 15.35
N ASN A 462 16.71 10.89 14.55
CA ASN A 462 16.90 11.83 13.43
C ASN A 462 15.85 11.66 12.34
N VAL A 463 15.49 10.41 12.00
CA VAL A 463 14.40 10.10 11.05
C VAL A 463 13.06 10.60 11.59
N ILE A 464 12.74 10.35 12.87
CA ILE A 464 11.49 10.82 13.49
C ILE A 464 11.40 12.35 13.48
N LYS A 465 12.48 13.06 13.81
CA LYS A 465 12.47 14.54 13.89
C LYS A 465 12.48 15.22 12.52
N SER A 466 13.27 14.72 11.57
CA SER A 466 13.51 15.39 10.27
C SER A 466 12.68 14.82 9.12
N GLY A 467 12.26 13.55 9.23
CA GLY A 467 11.52 12.81 8.22
C GLY A 467 10.20 13.44 7.77
N PRO A 468 9.33 13.95 8.66
CA PRO A 468 8.00 14.43 8.28
C PRO A 468 8.01 15.52 7.22
N LYS A 469 8.99 16.43 7.25
CA LYS A 469 9.14 17.49 6.23
C LYS A 469 9.36 16.88 4.84
N ALA A 470 10.16 15.83 4.77
CA ALA A 470 10.46 15.08 3.55
C ALA A 470 9.44 13.98 3.22
N GLY A 471 8.37 13.83 4.02
CA GLY A 471 7.34 12.79 3.87
C GLY A 471 7.79 11.39 4.25
N VAL A 472 8.76 11.29 5.15
CA VAL A 472 9.13 10.05 5.82
C VAL A 472 8.46 10.01 7.20
N TYR A 473 7.66 8.99 7.48
CA TYR A 473 6.91 8.85 8.72
C TYR A 473 7.17 7.51 9.38
N THR A 474 7.20 7.48 10.71
CA THR A 474 7.54 6.28 11.48
C THR A 474 6.35 5.80 12.32
N ILE A 475 6.14 4.48 12.35
CA ILE A 475 5.20 3.79 13.24
C ILE A 475 6.03 2.82 14.10
N LEU A 476 5.98 2.97 15.41
CA LEU A 476 6.69 2.15 16.39
C LEU A 476 5.68 1.30 17.15
N VAL A 477 5.74 -0.01 17.00
CA VAL A 477 5.02 -0.96 17.87
C VAL A 477 5.98 -1.37 18.97
N SER A 478 5.74 -0.86 20.17
CA SER A 478 6.71 -0.81 21.26
C SER A 478 6.36 -1.77 22.38
N ASP A 479 7.30 -2.68 22.67
CA ASP A 479 7.25 -3.61 23.80
C ASP A 479 7.74 -2.90 25.06
N ARG A 480 6.81 -2.62 25.98
CA ARG A 480 7.12 -1.95 27.25
C ARG A 480 7.69 -2.90 28.30
N MET A 481 7.71 -4.21 28.04
CA MET A 481 8.37 -5.19 28.89
C MET A 481 9.88 -5.26 28.63
N GLU A 482 10.32 -4.81 27.45
CA GLU A 482 11.73 -4.80 27.06
C GLU A 482 12.53 -3.63 27.66
N LYS A 483 13.82 -3.86 27.88
CA LYS A 483 14.72 -2.81 28.40
C LYS A 483 15.12 -1.85 27.30
N PHE A 484 15.03 -0.55 27.58
CA PHE A 484 15.47 0.47 26.63
C PHE A 484 16.99 0.42 26.39
N PRO A 485 17.46 0.45 25.14
CA PRO A 485 18.88 0.36 24.82
C PRO A 485 19.57 1.72 24.99
N GLY A 486 20.41 1.83 26.02
CA GLY A 486 21.30 2.99 26.25
C GLY A 486 21.03 3.72 27.57
N TYR A 487 21.91 4.66 27.90
CA TYR A 487 21.81 5.48 29.12
C TYR A 487 21.52 6.97 28.83
N ASN A 488 21.82 7.47 27.63
CA ASN A 488 21.64 8.90 27.27
C ASN A 488 20.26 9.23 26.67
N LEU A 489 19.56 8.22 26.18
CA LEU A 489 18.19 8.33 25.66
C LEU A 489 17.29 7.41 26.47
N THR A 490 16.07 7.87 26.72
CA THR A 490 15.07 7.16 27.50
C THR A 490 13.78 6.95 26.69
N TRP A 491 12.90 6.09 27.19
CA TRP A 491 11.53 5.97 26.68
C TRP A 491 10.83 7.33 26.57
N GLU A 492 10.99 8.19 27.57
CA GLU A 492 10.36 9.51 27.62
C GLU A 492 10.85 10.44 26.48
N ASP A 493 12.10 10.31 26.05
CA ASP A 493 12.65 11.09 24.94
C ASP A 493 12.04 10.69 23.59
N VAL A 494 11.75 9.40 23.40
CA VAL A 494 11.09 8.88 22.20
C VAL A 494 9.61 9.24 22.21
N GLU A 495 8.94 9.10 23.36
CA GLU A 495 7.53 9.46 23.55
C GLU A 495 7.28 10.94 23.25
N LYS A 496 8.14 11.84 23.73
CA LYS A 496 8.06 13.29 23.43
C LYS A 496 8.16 13.61 21.93
N ALA A 497 8.77 12.74 21.14
CA ALA A 497 8.92 12.92 19.69
C ALA A 497 7.78 12.27 18.87
N CYS A 498 6.96 11.43 19.51
CA CYS A 498 5.90 10.64 18.89
C CYS A 498 4.51 11.06 19.41
N GLY A 499 3.45 10.76 18.65
CA GLY A 499 2.12 10.59 19.25
C GLY A 499 2.05 9.20 19.86
N THR A 500 1.67 9.07 21.12
CA THR A 500 1.62 7.78 21.84
C THR A 500 0.20 7.25 21.95
N PHE A 501 0.05 5.93 21.82
CA PHE A 501 -1.21 5.21 22.05
C PHE A 501 -0.91 3.94 22.84
N ASP A 502 -1.48 3.82 24.03
CA ASP A 502 -1.31 2.64 24.89
C ASP A 502 -2.51 1.71 24.73
N ILE A 503 -2.27 0.43 24.41
CA ILE A 503 -3.34 -0.54 24.17
C ILE A 503 -3.96 -1.03 25.48
N ASP A 504 -3.13 -1.25 26.49
CA ASP A 504 -3.57 -1.76 27.80
C ASP A 504 -4.14 -0.66 28.70
N MET A 505 -3.95 0.60 28.34
CA MET A 505 -4.51 1.74 29.06
C MET A 505 -5.64 2.33 28.20
N PRO A 506 -6.88 1.79 28.27
CA PRO A 506 -8.00 2.62 27.87
C PRO A 506 -7.89 3.92 28.68
N THR A 507 -8.10 5.06 28.04
CA THR A 507 -8.46 6.28 28.77
C THR A 507 -9.44 5.86 29.85
N SER A 508 -9.24 6.24 31.12
CA SER A 508 -9.89 5.71 32.33
C SER A 508 -11.44 5.76 32.36
N PHE A 509 -12.08 6.04 31.22
CA PHE A 509 -13.49 6.31 30.97
C PHE A 509 -14.10 5.51 29.79
N ALA A 510 -13.31 4.72 29.06
CA ALA A 510 -13.84 3.87 28.00
C ALA A 510 -14.25 2.52 28.62
N ASP A 511 -15.56 2.21 28.60
CA ASP A 511 -16.09 0.93 29.09
C ASP A 511 -15.64 -0.21 28.18
N GLU A 512 -15.68 0.02 26.86
CA GLU A 512 -15.27 -0.92 25.82
C GLU A 512 -14.65 -0.16 24.63
N THR A 513 -13.48 -0.60 24.17
CA THR A 513 -12.87 -0.15 22.92
C THR A 513 -13.03 -1.25 21.88
N GLU A 514 -13.68 -0.93 20.77
CA GLU A 514 -13.88 -1.84 19.64
C GLU A 514 -12.99 -1.38 18.49
N MET A 515 -11.95 -2.15 18.20
CA MET A 515 -11.10 -1.91 17.03
C MET A 515 -11.81 -2.35 15.75
N ASP A 516 -11.68 -1.55 14.70
CA ASP A 516 -12.25 -1.88 13.40
C ASP A 516 -11.69 -3.24 12.93
N GLU A 517 -12.53 -4.08 12.31
CA GLU A 517 -12.09 -5.35 11.75
C GLU A 517 -10.91 -5.15 10.81
N VAL A 518 -9.89 -6.01 10.90
CA VAL A 518 -8.79 -6.00 9.94
C VAL A 518 -9.32 -6.59 8.65
N LEU A 519 -9.28 -5.80 7.58
CA LEU A 519 -9.64 -6.29 6.26
C LEU A 519 -8.72 -7.47 5.92
N PRO A 520 -9.27 -8.67 5.64
CA PRO A 520 -8.46 -9.81 5.26
C PRO A 520 -7.54 -9.44 4.09
N TYR A 521 -6.30 -9.92 4.12
CA TYR A 521 -5.29 -9.53 3.14
C TYR A 521 -5.78 -9.69 1.68
N ASN A 522 -6.42 -10.82 1.37
CA ASN A 522 -7.00 -11.08 0.05
C ASN A 522 -8.03 -10.01 -0.37
N LYS A 523 -8.79 -9.46 0.58
CA LYS A 523 -9.73 -8.35 0.33
C LYS A 523 -9.02 -7.01 0.16
N VAL A 524 -7.89 -6.77 0.86
CA VAL A 524 -7.02 -5.61 0.59
C VAL A 524 -6.49 -5.70 -0.85
N VAL A 525 -5.97 -6.87 -1.25
CA VAL A 525 -5.46 -7.12 -2.60
C VAL A 525 -6.55 -6.99 -3.65
N GLU A 526 -7.70 -7.64 -3.46
CA GLU A 526 -8.85 -7.55 -4.36
C GLU A 526 -9.21 -6.09 -4.62
N ARG A 527 -9.28 -5.27 -3.57
CA ARG A 527 -9.63 -3.86 -3.69
C ARG A 527 -8.53 -2.98 -4.27
N VAL A 528 -7.26 -3.25 -3.95
CA VAL A 528 -6.13 -2.59 -4.61
C VAL A 528 -6.12 -2.92 -6.10
N ASN A 529 -6.37 -4.17 -6.49
CA ASN A 529 -6.43 -4.60 -7.88
C ASN A 529 -7.66 -4.04 -8.61
N LEU A 530 -8.82 -3.95 -7.95
CA LEU A 530 -9.99 -3.28 -8.51
C LEU A 530 -9.75 -1.78 -8.71
N LYS A 531 -9.06 -1.13 -7.76
CA LYS A 531 -8.74 0.31 -7.81
C LYS A 531 -7.63 0.62 -8.80
N TYR A 532 -6.65 -0.27 -8.93
CA TYR A 532 -5.51 -0.11 -9.80
C TYR A 532 -5.21 -1.41 -10.56
N PRO A 533 -6.02 -1.75 -11.58
CA PRO A 533 -5.82 -2.98 -12.34
C PRO A 533 -4.46 -3.07 -13.07
N ASN A 534 -3.68 -1.97 -13.06
CA ASN A 534 -2.35 -1.84 -13.67
C ASN A 534 -1.36 -1.00 -12.82
N ALA A 535 -1.55 -0.89 -11.50
CA ALA A 535 -0.85 0.06 -10.61
C ALA A 535 0.69 0.02 -10.64
N ALA A 536 1.27 -1.13 -11.00
CA ALA A 536 2.72 -1.32 -11.01
C ALA A 536 3.44 -0.44 -12.06
N THR A 537 2.71 0.20 -12.98
CA THR A 537 3.28 0.96 -14.09
C THR A 537 2.72 2.38 -14.14
N ILE A 538 3.51 3.38 -13.71
CA ILE A 538 3.22 4.78 -14.02
C ILE A 538 3.40 4.95 -15.53
N LYS A 539 2.30 4.95 -16.27
CA LYS A 539 2.29 5.14 -17.73
C LYS A 539 2.14 6.62 -18.04
N VAL A 540 3.18 7.24 -18.59
CA VAL A 540 3.13 8.62 -19.08
C VAL A 540 2.79 8.58 -20.57
N PRO A 541 1.54 8.82 -21.00
CA PRO A 541 1.15 8.61 -22.39
C PRO A 541 1.90 9.58 -23.31
N ILE A 542 2.51 9.02 -24.36
CA ILE A 542 3.29 9.75 -25.37
C ILE A 542 2.46 10.83 -26.11
N THR A 543 1.17 10.56 -26.33
CA THR A 543 0.20 11.43 -27.02
C THR A 543 0.07 12.81 -26.39
N LYS A 544 0.23 12.90 -25.06
CA LYS A 544 0.00 14.15 -24.31
C LYS A 544 1.08 15.22 -24.55
N TYR A 545 2.31 14.82 -24.89
CA TYR A 545 3.46 15.73 -24.88
C TYR A 545 4.09 15.96 -26.26
N VAL A 546 4.03 14.96 -27.15
CA VAL A 546 4.81 15.02 -28.39
C VAL A 546 3.91 15.21 -29.62
N TRP A 547 2.67 14.71 -29.60
CA TRP A 547 1.86 14.61 -30.81
C TRP A 547 0.96 15.83 -31.00
N GLN A 548 1.52 16.87 -31.60
CA GLN A 548 0.80 18.04 -32.12
C GLN A 548 0.93 18.05 -33.64
N PRO A 549 -0.15 17.77 -34.43
CA PRO A 549 -0.07 17.61 -35.88
C PRO A 549 0.64 18.75 -36.62
N ASP A 550 0.51 19.99 -36.11
CA ASP A 550 1.11 21.19 -36.71
C ASP A 550 2.65 21.21 -36.63
N LYS A 551 3.27 20.34 -35.82
CA LYS A 551 4.72 20.29 -35.57
C LYS A 551 5.46 19.16 -36.30
N TRP A 552 4.81 18.51 -37.26
CA TRP A 552 5.41 17.41 -38.00
C TRP A 552 6.63 17.80 -38.82
N TRP A 553 7.67 16.98 -38.70
CA TRP A 553 8.90 17.06 -39.50
C TRP A 553 9.58 18.44 -39.51
N GLN A 554 9.44 19.18 -38.41
CA GLN A 554 10.11 20.47 -38.23
C GLN A 554 11.53 20.33 -37.68
N GLY A 555 11.89 19.15 -37.17
CA GLY A 555 13.22 18.87 -36.62
C GLY A 555 14.32 18.95 -37.68
N LYS A 556 15.47 19.50 -37.29
CA LYS A 556 16.72 19.49 -38.07
C LYS A 556 17.73 18.56 -37.43
N ALA A 557 18.19 17.56 -38.17
CA ALA A 557 19.04 16.50 -37.65
C ALA A 557 20.53 16.72 -37.94
N ALA A 558 20.90 17.73 -38.74
CA ALA A 558 22.29 17.93 -39.18
C ALA A 558 23.29 18.09 -38.02
N ARG A 559 22.95 18.91 -37.02
CA ARG A 559 23.77 19.14 -35.82
C ARG A 559 23.53 18.11 -34.71
N SER A 560 22.26 17.91 -34.37
CA SER A 560 21.85 16.99 -33.31
C SER A 560 20.43 16.47 -33.55
N ILE A 561 20.11 15.35 -32.91
CA ILE A 561 18.75 14.82 -32.80
C ILE A 561 18.36 14.75 -31.34
N ARG A 562 17.20 15.31 -30.98
CA ARG A 562 16.70 15.42 -29.61
C ARG A 562 15.33 14.77 -29.54
N ILE A 563 15.29 13.58 -28.96
CA ILE A 563 14.10 12.74 -28.92
C ILE A 563 13.57 12.70 -27.49
N PRO A 564 12.34 13.16 -27.21
CA PRO A 564 11.76 13.04 -25.87
C PRO A 564 11.55 11.56 -25.54
N ILE A 565 12.12 11.10 -24.43
CA ILE A 565 12.05 9.69 -24.01
C ILE A 565 11.26 9.49 -22.72
N GLY A 566 11.11 10.53 -21.91
CA GLY A 566 10.51 10.40 -20.58
C GLY A 566 10.46 11.71 -19.83
N ARG A 567 10.37 11.61 -18.50
CA ARG A 567 10.32 12.76 -17.60
C ARG A 567 11.26 12.64 -16.43
N HIS A 568 11.97 13.73 -16.15
CA HIS A 568 12.74 13.93 -14.92
C HIS A 568 11.99 14.93 -14.04
N GLY A 569 11.19 14.45 -13.08
CA GLY A 569 10.29 15.31 -12.33
C GLY A 569 9.28 16.00 -13.25
N THR A 570 9.29 17.34 -13.29
CA THR A 570 8.41 18.14 -14.16
C THR A 570 8.95 18.30 -15.59
N GLU A 571 10.24 18.10 -15.83
CA GLU A 571 10.88 18.32 -17.12
C GLU A 571 10.78 17.10 -18.04
N LEU A 572 10.81 17.33 -19.35
CA LEU A 572 11.00 16.26 -20.33
C LEU A 572 12.47 15.83 -20.34
N GLN A 573 12.70 14.53 -20.26
CA GLN A 573 14.00 13.92 -20.50
C GLN A 573 14.13 13.61 -22.00
N PHE A 574 15.26 14.02 -22.59
CA PHE A 574 15.57 13.77 -23.99
C PHE A 574 16.71 12.76 -24.12
N LEU A 575 16.62 11.89 -25.12
CA LEU A 575 17.77 11.26 -25.74
C LEU A 575 18.28 12.23 -26.79
N GLU A 576 19.45 12.81 -26.53
CA GLU A 576 20.10 13.75 -27.42
C GLU A 576 21.36 13.11 -28.00
N PHE A 577 21.41 12.99 -29.32
CA PHE A 577 22.64 12.70 -30.03
C PHE A 577 23.17 13.95 -30.72
N ASP A 578 24.43 14.29 -30.51
CA ASP A 578 25.06 15.48 -31.08
C ASP A 578 26.33 15.18 -31.86
N ASN A 579 26.80 16.17 -32.63
CA ASN A 579 28.12 16.17 -33.27
C ASN A 579 29.25 16.48 -32.29
N ASP A 580 28.96 16.50 -30.98
CA ASP A 580 29.88 16.79 -29.91
C ASP A 580 30.22 15.47 -29.17
N ASP A 581 30.05 15.39 -27.87
CA ASP A 581 30.55 14.25 -27.10
C ASP A 581 29.52 13.11 -26.96
N ASN A 582 28.26 13.34 -27.32
CA ASN A 582 27.15 12.42 -27.08
C ASN A 582 26.64 11.80 -28.38
N ASN A 583 27.47 11.00 -29.05
CA ASN A 583 27.09 10.45 -30.37
C ASN A 583 26.59 9.00 -30.34
N GLN A 584 26.91 8.21 -29.30
CA GLN A 584 26.52 6.81 -29.20
C GLN A 584 25.84 6.52 -27.85
N ALA A 585 24.90 5.58 -27.84
CA ALA A 585 24.14 5.20 -26.66
C ALA A 585 24.14 3.69 -26.40
N LEU A 586 24.15 3.33 -25.13
CA LEU A 586 23.96 1.96 -24.64
C LEU A 586 22.77 1.92 -23.68
N LEU A 587 21.84 1.01 -23.91
CA LEU A 587 20.61 0.80 -23.15
C LEU A 587 20.62 -0.59 -22.52
N ILE A 588 20.52 -0.67 -21.19
CA ILE A 588 20.43 -1.94 -20.46
C ILE A 588 19.16 -1.99 -19.62
N GLY A 589 18.53 -3.17 -19.57
CA GLY A 589 17.42 -3.42 -18.68
C GLY A 589 16.95 -4.87 -18.73
N LYS A 590 16.70 -5.46 -17.55
CA LYS A 590 16.20 -6.84 -17.43
C LYS A 590 14.84 -7.03 -18.13
N PRO A 591 14.41 -8.25 -18.47
CA PRO A 591 13.06 -8.50 -18.98
C PRO A 591 11.97 -7.82 -18.13
N GLY A 592 11.00 -7.16 -18.79
CA GLY A 592 9.94 -6.41 -18.10
C GLY A 592 10.33 -5.04 -17.55
N SER A 593 11.60 -4.60 -17.72
CA SER A 593 12.06 -3.28 -17.27
C SER A 593 11.48 -2.09 -18.05
N GLY A 594 10.87 -2.32 -19.22
CA GLY A 594 10.38 -1.27 -20.12
C GLY A 594 11.31 -0.95 -21.29
N LYS A 595 12.38 -1.73 -21.50
CA LYS A 595 13.35 -1.60 -22.61
C LYS A 595 12.70 -1.50 -23.99
N SER A 596 11.88 -2.48 -24.37
CA SER A 596 11.17 -2.48 -25.66
C SER A 596 10.30 -1.26 -25.84
N ASN A 597 9.49 -0.91 -24.82
CA ASN A 597 8.66 0.29 -24.83
C ASN A 597 9.49 1.56 -25.03
N LEU A 598 10.64 1.71 -24.35
CA LEU A 598 11.52 2.86 -24.51
C LEU A 598 12.06 2.96 -25.95
N MET A 599 12.44 1.85 -26.59
CA MET A 599 12.83 1.86 -28.00
C MET A 599 11.68 2.26 -28.92
N HIS A 600 10.46 1.77 -28.68
CA HIS A 600 9.28 2.22 -29.42
C HIS A 600 9.00 3.71 -29.25
N VAL A 601 9.16 4.25 -28.04
CA VAL A 601 9.05 5.69 -27.77
C VAL A 601 10.10 6.47 -28.57
N ILE A 602 11.35 6.00 -28.58
CA ILE A 602 12.45 6.62 -29.32
C ILE A 602 12.12 6.65 -30.81
N ILE A 603 11.78 5.51 -31.41
CA ILE A 603 11.48 5.40 -32.84
C ILE A 603 10.26 6.26 -33.19
N SER A 604 9.17 6.13 -32.44
CA SER A 604 7.92 6.86 -32.67
C SER A 604 8.11 8.37 -32.62
N ASN A 605 8.82 8.87 -31.62
CA ASN A 605 9.08 10.31 -31.51
C ASN A 605 10.09 10.79 -32.56
N ALA A 606 11.04 9.95 -32.97
CA ALA A 606 11.99 10.29 -34.02
C ALA A 606 11.31 10.47 -35.39
N ILE A 607 10.49 9.50 -35.82
CA ILE A 607 9.76 9.56 -37.10
C ILE A 607 8.69 10.66 -37.13
N TRP A 608 8.23 11.09 -35.94
CA TRP A 608 7.33 12.22 -35.75
C TRP A 608 8.05 13.56 -35.93
N LEU A 609 9.23 13.71 -35.32
CA LEU A 609 9.96 14.98 -35.25
C LEU A 609 10.74 15.31 -36.52
N TYR A 610 11.35 14.32 -37.16
CA TYR A 610 12.28 14.51 -38.28
C TYR A 610 11.67 13.96 -39.57
N SER A 611 11.88 14.62 -40.72
CA SER A 611 11.51 14.04 -42.02
C SER A 611 12.48 12.92 -42.43
N PRO A 612 12.10 12.04 -43.37
CA PRO A 612 13.03 11.05 -43.95
C PRO A 612 14.28 11.68 -44.58
N ASP A 613 14.19 12.92 -45.09
CA ASP A 613 15.35 13.68 -45.61
C ASP A 613 16.33 14.15 -44.52
N GLU A 614 15.93 14.08 -43.24
CA GLU A 614 16.72 14.49 -42.09
C GLU A 614 17.19 13.28 -41.28
N LEU A 615 16.40 12.20 -41.19
CA LEU A 615 16.70 11.02 -40.39
C LEU A 615 16.34 9.70 -41.10
N GLU A 616 17.31 8.80 -41.13
CA GLU A 616 17.17 7.40 -41.52
C GLU A 616 17.43 6.48 -40.32
N ILE A 617 16.68 5.38 -40.24
CA ILE A 617 16.72 4.42 -39.13
C ILE A 617 17.02 3.02 -39.67
N TYR A 618 17.95 2.34 -39.01
CA TYR A 618 18.29 0.94 -39.21
C TYR A 618 17.93 0.18 -37.94
N LEU A 619 17.14 -0.88 -38.08
CA LEU A 619 16.66 -1.68 -36.95
C LEU A 619 17.19 -3.11 -37.07
N ILE A 620 17.81 -3.62 -36.01
CA ILE A 620 18.24 -5.02 -35.89
C ILE A 620 17.63 -5.62 -34.62
N ASP A 621 16.90 -6.72 -34.77
CA ASP A 621 16.31 -7.51 -33.68
C ASP A 621 16.83 -8.96 -33.75
N PHE A 622 17.73 -9.31 -32.83
CA PHE A 622 18.31 -10.66 -32.75
C PHE A 622 17.38 -11.71 -32.14
N LYS A 623 16.49 -11.34 -31.20
CA LYS A 623 15.72 -12.32 -30.42
C LYS A 623 14.28 -11.86 -30.19
N GLY A 624 13.33 -12.63 -30.73
CA GLY A 624 11.90 -12.55 -30.42
C GLY A 624 11.04 -12.08 -31.58
N GLY A 625 11.61 -11.41 -32.59
CA GLY A 625 11.01 -11.25 -33.92
C GLY A 625 9.73 -10.42 -34.01
N VAL A 626 9.25 -9.89 -32.89
CA VAL A 626 7.96 -9.22 -32.81
C VAL A 626 8.09 -7.75 -32.46
N GLU A 627 9.23 -7.30 -31.94
CA GLU A 627 9.37 -5.92 -31.44
C GLU A 627 9.34 -4.93 -32.61
N PHE A 628 10.21 -5.11 -33.61
CA PHE A 628 10.27 -4.19 -34.75
C PHE A 628 9.41 -4.60 -35.96
N ALA A 629 8.73 -5.74 -35.90
CA ALA A 629 7.88 -6.24 -36.98
C ALA A 629 6.77 -5.27 -37.41
N VAL A 630 6.22 -4.52 -36.45
CA VAL A 630 5.17 -3.51 -36.69
C VAL A 630 5.60 -2.43 -37.69
N TYR A 631 6.91 -2.13 -37.75
CA TYR A 631 7.44 -1.11 -38.64
C TYR A 631 7.68 -1.63 -40.08
N ALA A 632 7.83 -2.94 -40.24
CA ALA A 632 8.06 -3.58 -41.53
C ALA A 632 6.78 -3.63 -42.39
N GLU A 633 5.63 -3.88 -41.77
CA GLU A 633 4.36 -4.06 -42.49
C GLU A 633 3.81 -2.78 -43.14
N LYS A 634 4.23 -1.61 -42.65
CA LYS A 634 3.64 -0.31 -43.02
C LYS A 634 4.52 0.54 -43.94
N HIS A 635 5.71 0.04 -44.31
CA HIS A 635 6.67 0.73 -45.17
C HIS A 635 6.95 2.18 -44.77
N ILE A 636 7.40 2.37 -43.54
CA ILE A 636 7.72 3.71 -43.00
C ILE A 636 8.97 4.26 -43.70
N PRO A 637 8.92 5.46 -44.30
CA PRO A 637 9.97 5.97 -45.17
C PRO A 637 11.29 6.28 -44.45
N HIS A 638 11.25 6.51 -43.14
CA HIS A 638 12.46 6.72 -42.33
C HIS A 638 13.28 5.44 -42.17
N ILE A 639 12.65 4.27 -42.27
CA ILE A 639 13.27 3.03 -41.86
C ILE A 639 13.85 2.33 -43.10
N ARG A 640 15.16 2.41 -43.27
CA ARG A 640 15.90 1.89 -44.44
C ARG A 640 16.04 0.38 -44.42
N THR A 641 16.33 -0.16 -43.26
CA THR A 641 16.58 -1.59 -43.07
C THR A 641 15.95 -2.06 -41.77
N ILE A 642 15.24 -3.19 -41.82
CA ILE A 642 14.69 -3.87 -40.65
C ILE A 642 15.11 -5.32 -40.71
N ALA A 643 15.87 -5.75 -39.71
CA ALA A 643 16.21 -7.14 -39.45
C ALA A 643 15.33 -7.66 -38.32
N ILE A 644 14.55 -8.70 -38.59
CA ILE A 644 13.65 -9.35 -37.64
C ILE A 644 14.08 -10.81 -37.51
N GLU A 645 14.33 -11.27 -36.28
CA GLU A 645 14.89 -12.61 -36.01
C GLU A 645 16.19 -12.84 -36.79
N SER A 646 17.10 -11.87 -36.74
CA SER A 646 18.30 -11.91 -37.57
C SER A 646 19.40 -12.77 -36.98
N ASP A 647 20.06 -13.58 -37.81
CA ASP A 647 21.30 -14.27 -37.46
C ASP A 647 22.48 -13.28 -37.36
N ARG A 648 23.58 -13.68 -36.72
CA ARG A 648 24.79 -12.86 -36.50
C ARG A 648 25.39 -12.35 -37.82
N GLU A 649 25.39 -13.18 -38.86
CA GLU A 649 25.86 -12.83 -40.21
C GLU A 649 25.04 -11.72 -40.84
N PHE A 650 23.71 -11.73 -40.65
CA PHE A 650 22.86 -10.66 -41.17
C PHE A 650 23.13 -9.36 -40.41
N GLY A 651 23.18 -9.42 -39.07
CA GLY A 651 23.54 -8.26 -38.26
C GLY A 651 24.87 -7.65 -38.71
N LEU A 652 25.87 -8.49 -39.01
CA LEU A 652 27.17 -8.05 -39.53
C LEU A 652 27.02 -7.37 -40.89
N SER A 653 26.17 -7.88 -41.78
CA SER A 653 25.92 -7.26 -43.09
C SER A 653 25.24 -5.89 -43.00
N VAL A 654 24.43 -5.64 -41.96
CA VAL A 654 23.89 -4.31 -41.67
C VAL A 654 25.01 -3.38 -41.21
N LEU A 655 25.90 -3.84 -40.34
CA LEU A 655 27.09 -3.08 -39.93
C LEU A 655 28.00 -2.76 -41.13
N ASP A 656 28.18 -3.70 -42.06
CA ASP A 656 28.88 -3.49 -43.33
C ASP A 656 28.26 -2.37 -44.16
N ALA A 657 26.92 -2.36 -44.29
CA ALA A 657 26.22 -1.32 -45.02
C ALA A 657 26.39 0.06 -44.38
N VAL A 658 26.31 0.14 -43.05
CA VAL A 658 26.52 1.39 -42.30
C VAL A 658 27.97 1.86 -42.40
N GLU A 659 28.95 0.95 -42.32
CA GLU A 659 30.37 1.28 -42.49
C GLU A 659 30.67 1.76 -43.92
N LYS A 660 30.12 1.11 -44.95
CA LYS A 660 30.27 1.56 -46.34
C LYS A 660 29.72 2.97 -46.54
N GLU A 661 28.57 3.26 -45.94
CA GLU A 661 27.99 4.60 -45.98
C GLU A 661 28.86 5.63 -45.23
N LEU A 662 29.45 5.25 -44.09
CA LEU A 662 30.43 6.08 -43.37
C LEU A 662 31.60 6.46 -44.29
N LEU A 663 32.21 5.49 -44.97
CA LEU A 663 33.35 5.69 -45.87
C LEU A 663 32.96 6.51 -47.11
N ARG A 664 31.74 6.33 -47.62
CA ARG A 664 31.19 7.15 -48.71
C ARG A 664 31.08 8.60 -48.28
N ARG A 665 30.53 8.86 -47.08
CA ARG A 665 30.42 10.22 -46.52
C ARG A 665 31.79 10.85 -46.27
N GLU A 666 32.76 10.08 -45.80
CA GLU A 666 34.16 10.53 -45.65
C GLU A 666 34.72 11.05 -46.98
N THR A 667 34.49 10.32 -48.08
CA THR A 667 34.93 10.73 -49.42
C THR A 667 34.20 11.98 -49.92
N VAL A 668 32.87 12.02 -49.74
CA VAL A 668 32.04 13.17 -50.15
C VAL A 668 32.42 14.44 -49.38
N PHE A 669 32.59 14.33 -48.07
CA PHE A 669 32.90 15.48 -47.20
C PHE A 669 34.30 16.02 -47.48
N SER A 670 35.28 15.12 -47.64
CA SER A 670 36.63 15.47 -48.07
C SER A 670 36.64 16.21 -49.40
N SER A 671 35.90 15.69 -50.41
CA SER A 671 35.79 16.31 -51.74
C SER A 671 35.09 17.67 -51.70
N ALA A 672 34.15 17.86 -50.77
CA ALA A 672 33.43 19.10 -50.58
C ALA A 672 34.12 20.10 -49.62
N GLY A 673 35.27 19.72 -49.03
CA GLY A 673 36.01 20.57 -48.09
C GLY A 673 35.33 20.80 -46.75
N VAL A 674 34.44 19.90 -46.32
CA VAL A 674 33.70 19.98 -45.04
C VAL A 674 34.11 18.86 -44.09
N GLN A 675 33.95 19.09 -42.79
CA GLN A 675 34.39 18.15 -41.75
C GLN A 675 33.26 17.33 -41.14
N ASN A 676 32.01 17.80 -41.25
CA ASN A 676 30.87 17.13 -40.61
C ASN A 676 29.56 17.34 -41.38
N LEU A 677 28.54 16.58 -40.97
CA LEU A 677 27.21 16.62 -41.60
C LEU A 677 26.56 18.01 -41.55
N GLU A 678 26.74 18.76 -40.45
CA GLU A 678 26.20 20.11 -40.30
C GLU A 678 26.77 21.06 -41.36
N GLN A 679 28.09 21.06 -41.55
CA GLN A 679 28.75 21.86 -42.59
C GLN A 679 28.34 21.42 -44.00
N TYR A 680 28.23 20.10 -44.25
CA TYR A 680 27.76 19.61 -45.55
C TYR A 680 26.35 20.12 -45.88
N HIS A 681 25.46 20.15 -44.89
CA HIS A 681 24.10 20.67 -45.05
C HIS A 681 24.06 22.18 -45.27
N GLN A 682 25.12 22.94 -45.00
CA GLN A 682 25.19 24.38 -45.26
C GLN A 682 25.62 24.73 -46.69
N LEU A 683 26.16 23.77 -47.46
CA LEU A 683 26.59 24.01 -48.84
C LEU A 683 25.42 24.38 -49.76
N PRO A 684 25.62 25.13 -50.85
CA PRO A 684 24.59 25.31 -51.88
C PRO A 684 24.47 24.06 -52.77
N ASN A 685 23.26 23.76 -53.29
CA ASN A 685 23.01 22.70 -54.30
C ASN A 685 23.54 21.28 -53.97
N ARG A 686 23.48 20.87 -52.70
CA ARG A 686 23.80 19.51 -52.25
C ARG A 686 22.58 18.60 -52.27
N ASP A 687 22.84 17.31 -52.43
CA ASP A 687 21.87 16.26 -52.11
C ASP A 687 21.61 16.22 -50.60
N ARG A 688 20.36 15.94 -50.23
CA ARG A 688 19.99 15.70 -48.84
C ARG A 688 20.69 14.43 -48.35
N MET A 689 21.34 14.54 -47.20
CA MET A 689 22.03 13.43 -46.56
C MET A 689 21.48 13.27 -45.14
N PRO A 690 20.54 12.35 -44.91
CA PRO A 690 19.93 12.17 -43.60
C PRO A 690 20.96 11.62 -42.59
N ARG A 691 20.78 11.97 -41.32
CA ARG A 691 21.50 11.34 -40.20
C ARG A 691 21.03 9.89 -40.07
N ILE A 692 21.94 8.98 -39.75
CA ILE A 692 21.63 7.56 -39.55
C ILE A 692 21.52 7.27 -38.06
N MET A 693 20.42 6.65 -37.64
CA MET A 693 20.26 6.02 -36.33
C MET A 693 20.18 4.50 -36.48
N LEU A 694 21.22 3.81 -36.03
CA LEU A 694 21.28 2.36 -35.95
C LEU A 694 20.83 1.90 -34.56
N ILE A 695 19.71 1.18 -34.49
CA ILE A 695 19.21 0.58 -33.26
C ILE A 695 19.42 -0.93 -33.36
N VAL A 696 20.15 -1.51 -32.41
CA VAL A 696 20.37 -2.95 -32.32
C VAL A 696 19.84 -3.43 -30.98
N ASP A 697 18.78 -4.24 -31.02
CA ASP A 697 18.29 -4.91 -29.84
C ASP A 697 19.00 -6.25 -29.61
N GLU A 698 19.25 -6.55 -28.34
CA GLU A 698 20.05 -7.69 -27.88
C GLU A 698 21.42 -7.76 -28.58
N PHE A 699 22.15 -6.65 -28.63
CA PHE A 699 23.43 -6.55 -29.35
C PHE A 699 24.48 -7.58 -28.89
N GLN A 700 24.37 -8.10 -27.66
CA GLN A 700 25.28 -9.13 -27.14
C GLN A 700 25.25 -10.42 -27.96
N GLU A 701 24.19 -10.67 -28.73
CA GLU A 701 24.10 -11.84 -29.61
C GLU A 701 25.17 -11.83 -30.70
N PHE A 702 25.70 -10.66 -31.10
CA PHE A 702 26.90 -10.59 -31.93
C PHE A 702 28.10 -11.35 -31.33
N TYR A 703 28.16 -11.42 -30.00
CA TYR A 703 29.25 -11.97 -29.21
C TYR A 703 28.96 -13.38 -28.67
N ALA A 704 27.89 -14.03 -29.14
CA ALA A 704 27.46 -15.34 -28.66
C ALA A 704 28.50 -16.45 -28.90
N GLU A 705 29.28 -16.36 -29.99
CA GLU A 705 30.32 -17.34 -30.34
C GLU A 705 31.68 -16.64 -30.54
N ASP A 706 32.76 -17.40 -30.37
CA ASP A 706 34.13 -16.91 -30.54
C ASP A 706 34.68 -17.29 -31.92
N ASP A 707 34.30 -16.52 -32.93
CA ASP A 707 34.56 -16.80 -34.35
C ASP A 707 35.03 -15.55 -35.12
N SER A 708 35.19 -15.69 -36.45
CA SER A 708 35.56 -14.58 -37.34
C SER A 708 34.48 -13.49 -37.42
N ILE A 709 33.21 -13.82 -37.18
CA ILE A 709 32.11 -12.84 -37.16
C ILE A 709 32.30 -11.88 -36.00
N LYS A 710 32.59 -12.40 -34.80
CA LYS A 710 32.87 -11.57 -33.62
C LYS A 710 34.02 -10.59 -33.87
N GLN A 711 35.12 -11.06 -34.50
CA GLN A 711 36.26 -10.20 -34.85
C GLN A 711 35.86 -9.10 -35.84
N ALA A 712 35.10 -9.45 -36.88
CA ALA A 712 34.60 -8.49 -37.86
C ALA A 712 33.63 -7.47 -37.24
N VAL A 713 32.77 -7.89 -36.31
CA VAL A 713 31.88 -7.00 -35.56
C VAL A 713 32.69 -6.02 -34.72
N ASP A 714 33.68 -6.48 -33.97
CA ASP A 714 34.54 -5.63 -33.14
C ASP A 714 35.23 -4.53 -33.97
N ASP A 715 35.83 -4.90 -35.10
CA ASP A 715 36.54 -3.96 -35.97
C ASP A 715 35.60 -2.90 -36.57
N LYS A 716 34.39 -3.31 -36.97
CA LYS A 716 33.38 -2.41 -37.55
C LYS A 716 32.77 -1.50 -36.50
N LEU A 717 32.39 -2.05 -35.35
CA LEU A 717 31.83 -1.27 -34.26
C LEU A 717 32.82 -0.23 -33.76
N ASP A 718 34.10 -0.59 -33.59
CA ASP A 718 35.13 0.38 -33.18
C ASP A 718 35.24 1.53 -34.19
N ARG A 719 35.23 1.24 -35.50
CA ARG A 719 35.27 2.27 -36.55
C ARG A 719 34.01 3.14 -36.58
N ILE A 720 32.82 2.53 -36.53
CA ILE A 720 31.53 3.24 -36.53
C ILE A 720 31.41 4.13 -35.29
N ILE A 721 31.77 3.62 -34.11
CA ILE A 721 31.69 4.35 -32.85
C ILE A 721 32.65 5.56 -32.87
N ARG A 722 33.91 5.37 -33.30
CA ARG A 722 34.93 6.42 -33.34
C ARG A 722 34.65 7.50 -34.38
N LYS A 723 34.30 7.10 -35.61
CA LYS A 723 34.14 8.05 -36.73
C LYS A 723 32.71 8.54 -36.94
N GLY A 724 31.71 7.84 -36.41
CA GLY A 724 30.29 8.10 -36.68
C GLY A 724 29.83 9.52 -36.36
N ARG A 725 30.44 10.17 -35.35
CA ARG A 725 30.16 11.55 -34.92
C ARG A 725 30.23 12.55 -36.07
N ALA A 726 31.33 12.56 -36.82
CA ALA A 726 31.53 13.51 -37.91
C ALA A 726 30.54 13.28 -39.06
N PHE A 727 30.22 12.01 -39.34
CA PHE A 727 29.43 11.60 -40.50
C PHE A 727 27.93 11.47 -40.23
N GLY A 728 27.48 11.84 -39.03
CA GLY A 728 26.08 11.76 -38.62
C GLY A 728 25.55 10.33 -38.58
N ILE A 729 26.31 9.44 -37.94
CA ILE A 729 25.93 8.04 -37.69
C ILE A 729 25.91 7.82 -36.18
N ASN A 730 24.73 7.52 -35.66
CA ASN A 730 24.43 7.32 -34.24
C ASN A 730 23.97 5.88 -34.01
N THR A 731 24.40 5.28 -32.91
CA THR A 731 24.04 3.92 -32.52
C THR A 731 23.35 3.92 -31.17
N LEU A 732 22.33 3.09 -31.05
CA LEU A 732 21.66 2.72 -29.81
C LEU A 732 21.76 1.19 -29.68
N PHE A 733 22.72 0.73 -28.90
CA PHE A 733 22.87 -0.68 -28.57
C PHE A 733 22.03 -1.01 -27.35
N SER A 734 21.23 -2.07 -27.40
CA SER A 734 20.32 -2.47 -26.35
C SER A 734 20.58 -3.92 -25.93
N SER A 735 20.50 -4.22 -24.63
CA SER A 735 20.69 -5.57 -24.11
C SER A 735 19.96 -5.80 -22.79
N GLN A 736 19.57 -7.04 -22.52
CA GLN A 736 19.07 -7.45 -21.19
C GLN A 736 20.15 -7.49 -20.11
N THR A 737 21.39 -7.84 -20.48
CA THR A 737 22.52 -8.00 -19.55
C THR A 737 23.84 -7.85 -20.28
N LEU A 738 24.83 -7.27 -19.61
CA LEU A 738 26.20 -7.19 -20.11
C LEU A 738 27.09 -8.32 -19.58
N ALA A 739 26.53 -9.25 -18.81
CA ALA A 739 27.27 -10.39 -18.27
C ALA A 739 27.73 -11.32 -19.40
N GLY A 740 29.05 -11.54 -19.50
CA GLY A 740 29.67 -12.46 -20.48
C GLY A 740 30.55 -11.76 -21.51
N ASN A 741 30.71 -12.40 -22.69
CA ASN A 741 31.40 -11.81 -23.83
C ASN A 741 30.61 -10.61 -24.34
N SER A 742 31.18 -9.41 -24.26
CA SER A 742 30.54 -8.17 -24.67
C SER A 742 31.55 -7.25 -25.38
N ILE A 743 31.09 -6.06 -25.78
CA ILE A 743 31.92 -5.02 -26.40
C ILE A 743 33.18 -4.78 -25.56
N LYS A 744 34.33 -4.68 -26.23
CA LYS A 744 35.62 -4.34 -25.61
C LYS A 744 35.50 -3.08 -24.73
N LYS A 745 36.12 -3.11 -23.54
CA LYS A 745 36.10 -1.98 -22.59
C LYS A 745 36.50 -0.65 -23.25
N SER A 746 37.53 -0.66 -24.11
CA SER A 746 37.99 0.51 -24.86
C SER A 746 36.95 1.09 -25.82
N THR A 747 36.15 0.24 -26.47
CA THR A 747 35.09 0.66 -27.38
C THR A 747 33.88 1.15 -26.60
N LYS A 748 33.58 0.50 -25.48
CA LYS A 748 32.53 0.92 -24.56
C LYS A 748 32.80 2.30 -24.00
N GLU A 749 34.02 2.63 -23.58
CA GLU A 749 34.40 3.95 -23.06
C GLU A 749 34.13 5.11 -24.04
N LEU A 750 34.04 4.83 -25.35
CA LEU A 750 33.69 5.83 -26.37
C LEU A 750 32.17 6.09 -26.48
N ILE A 751 31.35 5.25 -25.85
CA ILE A 751 29.89 5.42 -25.83
C ILE A 751 29.53 6.31 -24.65
N GLY A 752 29.33 7.60 -24.93
CA GLY A 752 29.06 8.63 -23.92
C GLY A 752 27.73 8.47 -23.21
N ILE A 753 26.67 8.10 -23.94
CA ILE A 753 25.31 8.01 -23.38
C ILE A 753 25.06 6.60 -22.80
N ARG A 754 24.72 6.53 -21.52
CA ARG A 754 24.28 5.32 -20.82
C ARG A 754 22.84 5.48 -20.35
N ILE A 755 22.02 4.52 -20.72
CA ILE A 755 20.63 4.42 -20.24
C ILE A 755 20.50 3.10 -19.51
N ALA A 756 20.32 3.16 -18.20
CA ALA A 756 20.11 1.98 -17.38
C ALA A 756 18.68 1.98 -16.85
N LEU A 757 17.86 1.04 -17.31
CA LEU A 757 16.58 0.70 -16.67
C LEU A 757 16.84 -0.28 -15.52
N MET A 758 15.79 -0.81 -14.90
CA MET A 758 15.92 -1.83 -13.87
C MET A 758 16.84 -2.99 -14.34
N CYS A 759 17.94 -3.21 -13.63
CA CYS A 759 18.92 -4.24 -13.93
C CYS A 759 19.54 -4.82 -12.65
N SER A 760 20.40 -5.83 -12.78
CA SER A 760 21.16 -6.33 -11.64
C SER A 760 22.22 -5.31 -11.19
N GLU A 761 22.76 -5.49 -9.98
CA GLU A 761 23.90 -4.67 -9.53
C GLU A 761 25.13 -4.83 -10.42
N LEU A 762 25.42 -6.06 -10.86
CA LEU A 762 26.53 -6.33 -11.77
C LEU A 762 26.33 -5.61 -13.11
N ASP A 763 25.13 -5.67 -13.67
CA ASP A 763 24.82 -4.94 -14.90
C ASP A 763 24.92 -3.42 -14.70
N ALA A 764 24.46 -2.89 -13.56
CA ALA A 764 24.52 -1.47 -13.24
C ALA A 764 25.96 -0.95 -13.20
N LEU A 765 26.84 -1.68 -12.50
CA LEU A 765 28.27 -1.35 -12.41
C LEU A 765 28.97 -1.50 -13.76
N GLN A 766 28.53 -2.46 -14.58
CA GLN A 766 29.07 -2.60 -15.92
C GLN A 766 28.60 -1.43 -16.81
N ILE A 767 27.30 -1.18 -16.96
CA ILE A 767 26.78 -0.19 -17.92
C ILE A 767 27.17 1.25 -17.58
N LEU A 768 27.15 1.60 -16.29
CA LEU A 768 27.49 2.94 -15.83
C LEU A 768 29.00 3.05 -15.62
N ASP A 769 29.42 3.04 -14.37
CA ASP A 769 30.81 3.09 -13.92
C ASP A 769 30.97 2.06 -12.81
N ASP A 770 32.19 1.54 -12.62
CA ASP A 770 32.51 0.51 -11.62
C ASP A 770 32.15 0.94 -10.17
N ARG A 771 31.81 2.21 -9.94
CA ARG A 771 31.35 2.78 -8.64
C ARG A 771 29.92 3.33 -8.66
N ASN A 772 29.16 3.08 -9.72
CA ASN A 772 27.79 3.59 -9.90
C ASN A 772 26.78 2.44 -9.97
N SER A 773 26.26 2.03 -8.82
CA SER A 773 25.23 0.99 -8.71
C SER A 773 23.80 1.54 -8.73
N ALA A 774 23.61 2.83 -9.02
CA ALA A 774 22.32 3.51 -8.83
C ALA A 774 21.14 2.87 -9.58
N ALA A 775 21.40 2.19 -10.71
CA ALA A 775 20.36 1.49 -11.46
C ALA A 775 19.76 0.27 -10.74
N ARG A 776 20.48 -0.29 -9.74
CA ARG A 776 19.99 -1.36 -8.86
C ARG A 776 18.77 -0.92 -8.03
N ASP A 777 18.73 0.35 -7.67
CA ASP A 777 17.68 0.91 -6.79
C ASP A 777 16.39 1.28 -7.56
N LEU A 778 16.39 1.09 -8.89
CA LEU A 778 15.22 1.27 -9.72
C LEU A 778 14.20 0.16 -9.45
N THR A 779 12.94 0.55 -9.28
CA THR A 779 11.91 -0.35 -8.75
C THR A 779 10.71 -0.54 -9.66
N ARG A 780 10.55 0.31 -10.69
CA ARG A 780 9.37 0.32 -11.55
C ARG A 780 9.71 0.14 -13.03
N PRO A 781 8.87 -0.56 -13.82
CA PRO A 781 8.99 -0.57 -15.27
C PRO A 781 8.96 0.84 -15.86
N GLY A 782 9.90 1.12 -16.77
CA GLY A 782 10.11 2.42 -17.39
C GLY A 782 10.87 3.42 -16.53
N GLU A 783 11.15 3.13 -15.25
CA GLU A 783 12.06 3.92 -14.43
C GLU A 783 13.50 3.65 -14.90
N GLY A 784 14.28 4.70 -15.13
CA GLY A 784 15.62 4.60 -15.68
C GLY A 784 16.54 5.70 -15.20
N ILE A 785 17.84 5.51 -15.44
CA ILE A 785 18.88 6.52 -15.30
C ILE A 785 19.39 6.83 -16.70
N TYR A 786 19.25 8.10 -17.10
CA TYR A 786 19.93 8.66 -18.25
C TYR A 786 21.22 9.31 -17.78
N ASN A 787 22.35 8.97 -18.41
CA ASN A 787 23.65 9.50 -18.08
C ASN A 787 24.42 9.82 -19.36
N ALA A 788 24.84 11.06 -19.53
CA ALA A 788 25.61 11.54 -20.69
C ALA A 788 27.07 11.90 -20.33
N ASP A 789 27.57 11.41 -19.20
CA ASP A 789 28.94 11.64 -18.69
C ASP A 789 29.67 10.30 -18.50
N GLY A 790 29.52 9.40 -19.49
CA GLY A 790 30.23 8.13 -19.54
C GLY A 790 29.88 7.15 -18.41
N GLY A 791 28.76 7.35 -17.70
CA GLY A 791 28.32 6.49 -16.60
C GLY A 791 28.72 6.96 -15.20
N LYS A 792 29.36 8.12 -15.04
CA LYS A 792 29.75 8.63 -13.71
C LYS A 792 28.52 9.02 -12.87
N ASN A 793 28.59 8.84 -11.55
CA ASN A 793 27.51 9.20 -10.61
C ASN A 793 27.00 10.64 -10.76
N SER A 794 27.90 11.60 -11.07
CA SER A 794 27.57 13.01 -11.31
C SER A 794 26.62 13.26 -12.47
N GLY A 795 26.66 12.39 -13.49
CA GLY A 795 25.83 12.50 -14.69
C GLY A 795 24.46 11.84 -14.58
N ASN A 796 24.13 11.19 -13.46
CA ASN A 796 22.90 10.43 -13.31
C ASN A 796 21.66 11.35 -13.29
N ARG A 797 20.76 11.16 -14.26
CA ARG A 797 19.41 11.75 -14.26
C ARG A 797 18.36 10.64 -14.26
N THR A 798 17.63 10.51 -13.16
CA THR A 798 16.53 9.54 -13.06
C THR A 798 15.34 9.97 -13.92
N PHE A 799 14.71 9.09 -14.67
CA PHE A 799 13.55 9.46 -15.48
C PHE A 799 12.52 8.34 -15.51
N GLN A 800 11.27 8.71 -15.76
CA GLN A 800 10.22 7.76 -16.12
C GLN A 800 9.99 7.84 -17.63
N SER A 801 10.19 6.71 -18.33
CA SER A 801 9.93 6.58 -19.76
C SER A 801 8.48 6.95 -20.10
N LEU A 802 8.29 7.60 -21.25
CA LEU A 802 6.97 7.68 -21.86
C LEU A 802 6.46 6.26 -22.16
N PHE A 803 5.15 6.12 -22.27
CA PHE A 803 4.50 4.86 -22.57
C PHE A 803 3.75 4.98 -23.89
N VAL A 804 4.00 4.02 -24.78
CA VAL A 804 3.30 3.86 -26.06
C VAL A 804 2.66 2.48 -26.06
N ASP A 805 1.34 2.43 -25.98
CA ASP A 805 0.63 1.17 -26.18
C ASP A 805 0.61 0.79 -27.67
N ARG A 806 0.34 -0.49 -27.97
CA ARG A 806 0.31 -0.99 -29.35
C ARG A 806 -0.68 -0.26 -30.24
N SER A 807 -1.84 0.13 -29.71
CA SER A 807 -2.86 0.83 -30.50
C SER A 807 -2.40 2.24 -30.88
N ALA A 808 -1.80 2.96 -29.93
CA ALA A 808 -1.21 4.26 -30.14
C ALA A 808 -0.01 4.16 -31.11
N SER A 809 0.87 3.17 -30.95
CA SER A 809 1.98 2.91 -31.87
C SER A 809 1.48 2.74 -33.31
N ASN A 810 0.48 1.87 -33.51
CA ASN A 810 -0.09 1.62 -34.85
C ASN A 810 -0.70 2.90 -35.45
N GLN A 811 -1.40 3.69 -34.64
CA GLN A 811 -1.95 4.96 -35.10
C GLN A 811 -0.87 5.93 -35.58
N ILE A 812 0.26 6.06 -34.87
CA ILE A 812 1.38 6.91 -35.32
C ILE A 812 1.91 6.41 -36.65
N ILE A 813 2.19 5.10 -36.73
CA ILE A 813 2.81 4.47 -37.88
C ILE A 813 1.91 4.67 -39.11
N ASP A 814 0.60 4.46 -38.96
CA ASP A 814 -0.38 4.69 -40.02
C ASP A 814 -0.48 6.17 -40.43
N GLN A 815 -0.46 7.08 -39.46
CA GLN A 815 -0.48 8.52 -39.71
C GLN A 815 0.78 8.98 -40.46
N VAL A 816 1.98 8.58 -40.01
CA VAL A 816 3.26 8.92 -40.64
C VAL A 816 3.34 8.34 -42.04
N ALA A 817 2.93 7.08 -42.24
CA ALA A 817 2.88 6.45 -43.56
C ALA A 817 1.93 7.20 -44.52
N THR A 818 0.75 7.59 -44.03
CA THR A 818 -0.23 8.35 -44.82
C THR A 818 0.31 9.73 -45.19
N PHE A 819 0.93 10.43 -44.24
CA PHE A 819 1.54 11.73 -44.47
C PHE A 819 2.67 11.69 -45.49
N ALA A 820 3.53 10.67 -45.38
CA ALA A 820 4.62 10.45 -46.31
C ALA A 820 4.14 10.26 -47.74
N ARG A 821 3.11 9.43 -47.96
CA ARG A 821 2.53 9.20 -49.30
C ARG A 821 2.01 10.48 -49.95
N SER A 822 1.59 11.48 -49.16
CA SER A 822 1.11 12.76 -49.69
C SER A 822 2.22 13.74 -50.11
N ARG A 823 3.48 13.52 -49.68
CA ARG A 823 4.58 14.49 -49.84
C ARG A 823 5.81 13.93 -50.55
N ILE A 824 6.09 12.65 -50.39
CA ILE A 824 7.27 11.99 -50.98
C ILE A 824 6.87 11.50 -52.37
N ARG A 825 7.57 11.99 -53.40
CA ARG A 825 7.27 11.68 -54.82
C ARG A 825 7.97 10.43 -55.33
N GLU A 826 9.13 10.09 -54.77
CA GLU A 826 9.95 8.95 -55.16
C GLU A 826 9.71 7.76 -54.22
N PRO A 827 9.42 6.55 -54.72
CA PRO A 827 9.27 5.38 -53.87
C PRO A 827 10.62 4.99 -53.24
N PHE A 828 10.69 5.00 -51.91
CA PHE A 828 11.86 4.56 -51.16
C PHE A 828 11.88 3.03 -51.03
N ARG A 829 13.03 2.41 -51.30
CA ARG A 829 13.23 0.97 -51.10
C ARG A 829 13.61 0.68 -49.64
N GLN A 830 12.67 0.10 -48.90
CA GLN A 830 12.92 -0.47 -47.58
C GLN A 830 13.42 -1.92 -47.74
N ILE A 831 14.49 -2.28 -47.03
CA ILE A 831 15.00 -3.65 -46.98
C ILE A 831 14.46 -4.31 -45.72
N ILE A 832 13.57 -5.29 -45.88
CA ILE A 832 13.03 -6.08 -44.77
C ILE A 832 13.66 -7.46 -44.85
N PHE A 833 14.34 -7.86 -43.78
CA PHE A 833 14.85 -9.21 -43.62
C PHE A 833 14.17 -9.88 -42.45
N ARG A 834 13.53 -11.02 -42.71
CA ARG A 834 13.01 -11.91 -41.67
C ARG A 834 13.78 -13.22 -41.72
N GLY A 835 14.50 -13.53 -40.65
CA GLY A 835 15.38 -14.71 -40.61
C GLY A 835 14.63 -16.03 -40.76
N SER A 836 13.37 -16.08 -40.30
CA SER A 836 12.48 -17.23 -40.39
C SER A 836 11.62 -17.29 -41.66
N GLU A 837 11.48 -16.19 -42.41
CA GLU A 837 10.69 -16.22 -43.65
C GLU A 837 11.39 -17.07 -44.71
N LYS A 838 10.58 -17.95 -45.29
CA LYS A 838 10.95 -18.80 -46.40
C LYS A 838 11.11 -17.95 -47.68
N ALA A 839 12.24 -18.11 -48.36
CA ALA A 839 12.52 -17.39 -49.61
C ALA A 839 11.56 -17.84 -50.72
N ARG A 840 11.11 -16.92 -51.57
CA ARG A 840 10.17 -17.22 -52.68
C ARG A 840 10.65 -16.64 -54.00
N ILE A 841 10.73 -17.49 -55.02
CA ILE A 841 11.05 -17.09 -56.39
C ILE A 841 9.90 -16.31 -57.07
N GLU A 842 8.67 -16.45 -56.54
CA GLU A 842 7.43 -15.88 -57.11
C GLU A 842 7.23 -14.38 -56.85
N ARG A 843 8.17 -13.72 -56.18
CA ARG A 843 8.06 -12.30 -55.81
C ARG A 843 8.07 -11.40 -57.06
N ALA A 844 7.24 -10.35 -57.04
CA ALA A 844 6.99 -9.51 -58.22
C ALA A 844 8.22 -8.75 -58.75
N ASP A 845 9.24 -8.54 -57.92
CA ASP A 845 10.50 -7.88 -58.28
C ASP A 845 11.63 -8.87 -58.62
N HIS A 846 11.38 -10.19 -58.61
CA HIS A 846 12.41 -11.19 -58.91
C HIS A 846 12.95 -11.03 -60.35
N PRO A 847 14.29 -11.10 -60.57
CA PRO A 847 14.90 -10.94 -61.89
C PRO A 847 14.33 -11.88 -62.97
N ILE A 848 13.94 -13.09 -62.59
CA ILE A 848 13.38 -14.11 -63.50
C ILE A 848 12.14 -13.63 -64.26
N ILE A 849 11.34 -12.72 -63.68
CA ILE A 849 10.11 -12.21 -64.32
C ILE A 849 10.45 -11.31 -65.52
N LYS A 850 11.64 -10.69 -65.51
CA LYS A 850 12.09 -9.74 -66.54
C LYS A 850 13.08 -10.37 -67.52
N ILE A 851 13.38 -11.66 -67.40
CA ILE A 851 14.40 -12.31 -68.21
C ILE A 851 13.92 -12.49 -69.66
N LYS A 852 14.84 -12.35 -70.61
CA LYS A 852 14.57 -12.59 -72.03
C LYS A 852 15.03 -13.98 -72.41
N ALA A 853 14.10 -14.80 -72.90
CA ALA A 853 14.41 -16.12 -73.41
C ALA A 853 15.27 -16.07 -74.69
N ALA A 854 16.20 -17.01 -74.85
CA ALA A 854 17.07 -17.13 -76.01
C ALA A 854 17.29 -18.60 -76.43
N LEU A 855 17.84 -18.83 -77.63
CA LEU A 855 18.16 -20.20 -78.11
C LEU A 855 19.35 -20.81 -77.36
N SER A 856 20.30 -19.98 -76.90
CA SER A 856 21.48 -20.43 -76.15
C SER A 856 22.08 -19.27 -75.37
N HIS A 857 22.72 -19.58 -74.24
CA HIS A 857 23.40 -18.62 -73.38
C HIS A 857 24.88 -18.94 -73.26
N LYS A 858 25.72 -17.90 -73.16
CA LYS A 858 27.16 -18.06 -72.87
C LYS A 858 27.40 -18.48 -71.42
N ALA A 859 26.61 -17.93 -70.51
CA ALA A 859 26.61 -18.22 -69.09
C ALA A 859 25.16 -18.27 -68.63
N LEU A 860 24.75 -19.41 -68.12
CA LEU A 860 23.39 -19.67 -67.67
C LEU A 860 23.26 -19.31 -66.19
N GLN A 861 22.28 -18.49 -65.84
CA GLN A 861 22.08 -18.01 -64.47
C GLN A 861 21.00 -18.84 -63.79
N ILE A 862 21.32 -19.50 -62.69
CA ILE A 862 20.40 -20.39 -61.98
C ILE A 862 20.13 -19.78 -60.60
N TRP A 863 18.94 -19.20 -60.42
CA TRP A 863 18.54 -18.61 -59.14
C TRP A 863 18.10 -19.70 -58.18
N VAL A 864 18.81 -19.81 -57.05
CA VAL A 864 18.60 -20.92 -56.08
C VAL A 864 18.05 -20.46 -54.73
N GLY A 865 18.19 -19.18 -54.39
CA GLY A 865 17.61 -18.64 -53.16
C GLY A 865 18.07 -17.23 -52.81
N GLU A 866 17.69 -16.77 -51.62
CA GLU A 866 18.00 -15.44 -51.10
C GLU A 866 19.21 -15.50 -50.15
N PRO A 867 20.17 -14.56 -50.22
CA PRO A 867 21.30 -14.51 -49.30
C PRO A 867 20.83 -14.34 -47.84
N VAL A 868 21.63 -14.84 -46.89
CA VAL A 868 21.46 -14.53 -45.45
C VAL A 868 21.97 -13.12 -45.12
N THR A 869 22.56 -12.41 -46.07
CA THR A 869 23.10 -11.05 -45.92
C THR A 869 22.37 -10.08 -46.86
N ILE A 870 22.61 -8.77 -46.72
CA ILE A 870 22.12 -7.77 -47.67
C ILE A 870 22.89 -7.87 -48.99
N ALA A 871 22.40 -8.70 -49.91
CA ALA A 871 22.92 -8.89 -51.26
C ALA A 871 21.80 -9.27 -52.25
N ASP A 872 22.15 -9.36 -53.53
CA ASP A 872 21.24 -9.91 -54.55
C ASP A 872 21.06 -11.43 -54.37
N ASP A 873 20.02 -11.99 -54.99
CA ASP A 873 19.75 -13.43 -54.94
C ASP A 873 20.95 -14.28 -55.37
N ILE A 874 21.06 -15.46 -54.80
CA ILE A 874 22.14 -16.39 -55.13
C ILE A 874 21.89 -16.99 -56.51
N VAL A 875 22.86 -16.75 -57.38
CA VAL A 875 22.89 -17.24 -58.75
C VAL A 875 24.04 -18.21 -58.92
N VAL A 876 23.71 -19.46 -59.24
CA VAL A 876 24.67 -20.45 -59.74
C VAL A 876 24.90 -20.19 -61.23
N THR A 877 26.14 -20.08 -61.67
CA THR A 877 26.46 -19.79 -63.07
C THR A 877 27.05 -21.03 -63.76
N LEU A 878 26.35 -21.57 -64.76
CA LEU A 878 26.88 -22.65 -65.61
C LEU A 878 27.42 -22.08 -66.91
N ARG A 879 28.65 -22.46 -67.28
CA ARG A 879 29.32 -22.03 -68.52
C ARG A 879 29.69 -23.27 -69.34
N LYS A 880 29.83 -23.09 -70.65
CA LYS A 880 30.37 -24.13 -71.55
C LYS A 880 31.88 -24.27 -71.37
N GLN A 881 32.27 -24.87 -70.25
CA GLN A 881 33.65 -25.13 -69.86
C GLN A 881 33.70 -26.34 -68.93
N GLY A 882 34.81 -27.06 -68.89
CA GLY A 882 35.08 -28.15 -67.95
C GLY A 882 34.71 -27.78 -66.51
N GLY A 883 34.11 -28.74 -65.80
CA GLY A 883 33.59 -28.52 -64.45
C GLY A 883 32.24 -27.80 -64.38
N GLY A 884 31.62 -27.44 -65.51
CA GLY A 884 30.31 -26.77 -65.60
C GLY A 884 29.11 -27.64 -65.20
N ASN A 885 29.19 -28.36 -64.08
CA ASN A 885 28.12 -29.16 -63.50
C ASN A 885 27.77 -28.65 -62.10
N MET A 886 26.56 -29.00 -61.64
CA MET A 886 26.03 -28.60 -60.35
C MET A 886 25.80 -29.82 -59.45
N LEU A 887 26.36 -29.79 -58.25
CA LEU A 887 26.19 -30.81 -57.22
C LEU A 887 25.39 -30.24 -56.03
N ILE A 888 24.36 -30.95 -55.60
CA ILE A 888 23.51 -30.61 -54.46
C ILE A 888 23.61 -31.73 -53.42
N VAL A 889 24.13 -31.42 -52.23
CA VAL A 889 24.43 -32.42 -51.19
C VAL A 889 23.83 -32.07 -49.84
N GLY A 890 23.09 -33.02 -49.26
CA GLY A 890 22.72 -33.02 -47.84
C GLY A 890 21.49 -33.90 -47.54
N TYR A 891 21.24 -34.15 -46.24
CA TYR A 891 20.31 -35.19 -45.79
C TYR A 891 18.82 -34.90 -46.02
N ASP A 892 18.44 -33.63 -46.06
CA ASP A 892 17.07 -33.17 -46.31
C ASP A 892 16.68 -33.30 -47.81
N GLU A 893 15.88 -34.31 -48.14
CA GLU A 893 15.40 -34.58 -49.50
C GLU A 893 14.50 -33.44 -50.03
N GLN A 894 13.70 -32.80 -49.17
CA GLN A 894 12.81 -31.70 -49.53
C GLN A 894 13.63 -30.44 -49.90
N MET A 895 14.71 -30.18 -49.17
CA MET A 895 15.59 -29.05 -49.44
C MET A 895 16.36 -29.22 -50.76
N GLY A 896 16.85 -30.42 -51.05
CA GLY A 896 17.45 -30.72 -52.35
C GLY A 896 16.46 -30.57 -53.52
N LEU A 897 15.21 -31.02 -53.32
CA LEU A 897 14.11 -30.86 -54.27
C LEU A 897 13.78 -29.40 -54.58
N ARG A 898 13.75 -28.55 -53.55
CA ARG A 898 13.53 -27.10 -53.69
C ARG A 898 14.57 -26.45 -54.59
N ILE A 899 15.85 -26.74 -54.34
CA ILE A 899 16.96 -26.23 -55.15
C ILE A 899 16.85 -26.74 -56.58
N MET A 900 16.63 -28.05 -56.78
CA MET A 900 16.43 -28.63 -58.12
C MET A 900 15.26 -27.97 -58.86
N THR A 901 14.14 -27.76 -58.19
CA THR A 901 12.95 -27.12 -58.79
C THR A 901 13.26 -25.70 -59.25
N SER A 902 13.86 -24.88 -58.38
CA SER A 902 14.27 -23.51 -58.74
C SER A 902 15.29 -23.49 -59.88
N ALA A 903 16.16 -24.50 -59.95
CA ALA A 903 17.15 -24.61 -61.00
C ALA A 903 16.51 -24.91 -62.36
N LEU A 904 15.60 -25.88 -62.42
CA LEU A 904 14.88 -26.23 -63.64
C LEU A 904 14.04 -25.07 -64.18
N ILE A 905 13.33 -24.37 -63.29
CA ILE A 905 12.56 -23.17 -63.65
C ILE A 905 13.49 -22.09 -64.21
N SER A 906 14.63 -21.83 -63.56
CA SER A 906 15.62 -20.85 -64.02
C SER A 906 16.17 -21.19 -65.41
N ILE A 907 16.48 -22.47 -65.66
CA ILE A 907 16.99 -22.95 -66.96
C ILE A 907 15.92 -22.77 -68.04
N ALA A 908 14.68 -23.22 -67.77
CA ALA A 908 13.59 -23.14 -68.73
C ALA A 908 13.19 -21.69 -69.06
N ALA A 909 13.11 -20.81 -68.05
CA ALA A 909 12.75 -19.40 -68.22
C ALA A 909 13.74 -18.61 -69.09
N GLN A 910 15.01 -19.04 -69.14
CA GLN A 910 16.03 -18.44 -69.98
C GLN A 910 16.01 -18.96 -71.42
N HIS A 911 15.39 -20.09 -71.70
CA HIS A 911 15.40 -20.69 -73.04
C HIS A 911 14.06 -20.51 -73.75
N LEU A 912 14.10 -20.37 -75.08
CA LEU A 912 12.87 -20.46 -75.86
C LEU A 912 12.24 -21.85 -75.68
N ILE A 913 10.91 -21.93 -75.80
CA ILE A 913 10.17 -23.19 -75.74
C ILE A 913 10.73 -24.15 -76.81
N GLY A 914 11.12 -25.36 -76.41
CA GLY A 914 11.72 -26.35 -77.31
C GLY A 914 13.23 -26.24 -77.52
N ALA A 915 13.89 -25.24 -76.94
CA ALA A 915 15.31 -24.97 -77.21
C ALA A 915 16.28 -25.72 -76.28
N VAL A 916 15.77 -26.46 -75.28
CA VAL A 916 16.59 -27.21 -74.32
C VAL A 916 16.00 -28.59 -74.07
N ARG A 917 16.86 -29.61 -73.99
CA ARG A 917 16.47 -30.98 -73.65
C ARG A 917 16.80 -31.35 -72.22
N PHE A 918 15.88 -31.99 -71.53
CA PHE A 918 16.07 -32.55 -70.20
C PHE A 918 15.98 -34.07 -70.21
N TYR A 919 16.91 -34.72 -69.49
CA TYR A 919 16.82 -36.13 -69.14
C TYR A 919 16.67 -36.26 -67.62
N GLY A 920 15.49 -36.70 -67.19
CA GLY A 920 15.10 -36.84 -65.79
C GLY A 920 15.37 -38.23 -65.25
N PHE A 921 16.26 -38.35 -64.28
CA PHE A 921 16.52 -39.60 -63.54
C PHE A 921 15.93 -39.47 -62.14
N ASN A 922 14.68 -39.93 -61.97
CA ASN A 922 13.97 -39.85 -60.70
C ASN A 922 14.16 -41.13 -59.89
N PHE A 923 14.99 -41.07 -58.83
CA PHE A 923 15.19 -42.18 -57.89
C PHE A 923 14.55 -41.91 -56.53
N GLN A 924 13.56 -41.02 -56.45
CA GLN A 924 12.84 -40.78 -55.20
C GLN A 924 12.06 -42.00 -54.72
N ASN A 925 11.75 -42.02 -53.42
CA ASN A 925 10.93 -43.07 -52.85
C ASN A 925 9.50 -42.89 -53.39
N VAL A 926 8.89 -43.98 -53.85
CA VAL A 926 7.52 -43.96 -54.37
C VAL A 926 6.52 -43.51 -53.30
N ASP A 927 6.83 -43.78 -52.02
CA ASP A 927 6.02 -43.35 -50.87
C ASP A 927 6.31 -41.90 -50.41
N SER A 928 7.18 -41.15 -51.10
CA SER A 928 7.46 -39.75 -50.78
C SER A 928 6.29 -38.85 -51.18
N ASP A 929 5.89 -37.91 -50.32
CA ASP A 929 4.89 -36.87 -50.65
C ASP A 929 5.27 -36.03 -51.88
N TYR A 930 6.53 -36.08 -52.31
CA TYR A 930 7.07 -35.32 -53.44
C TYR A 930 7.46 -36.20 -54.63
N ALA A 931 7.13 -37.50 -54.64
CA ALA A 931 7.57 -38.44 -55.67
C ALA A 931 7.17 -38.03 -57.10
N GLU A 932 5.98 -37.43 -57.24
CA GLU A 932 5.41 -36.97 -58.52
C GLU A 932 5.87 -35.56 -58.92
N LEU A 933 6.39 -34.77 -57.97
CA LEU A 933 6.77 -33.36 -58.19
C LEU A 933 7.71 -33.15 -59.39
N PRO A 934 8.78 -33.95 -59.60
CA PRO A 934 9.63 -33.78 -60.76
C PRO A 934 8.85 -33.93 -62.08
N GLN A 935 7.91 -34.88 -62.15
CA GLN A 935 7.11 -35.12 -63.34
C GLN A 935 6.17 -33.95 -63.59
N ASP A 936 5.39 -33.55 -62.58
CA ASP A 936 4.48 -32.42 -62.66
C ASP A 936 5.21 -31.14 -63.08
N LEU A 937 6.42 -30.91 -62.57
CA LEU A 937 7.22 -29.75 -62.91
C LEU A 937 7.60 -29.75 -64.39
N PHE A 938 8.16 -30.84 -64.93
CA PHE A 938 8.56 -30.90 -66.34
C PHE A 938 7.38 -30.72 -67.30
N GLU A 939 6.20 -31.25 -66.94
CA GLU A 939 4.96 -31.03 -67.70
C GLU A 939 4.62 -29.54 -67.81
N GLN A 940 4.89 -28.74 -66.77
CA GLN A 940 4.65 -27.29 -66.76
C GLN A 940 5.74 -26.46 -67.45
N LEU A 941 6.99 -26.94 -67.52
CA LEU A 941 8.11 -26.20 -68.12
C LEU A 941 8.03 -26.09 -69.65
N CYS A 942 7.25 -26.97 -70.32
CA CYS A 942 7.09 -27.03 -71.78
C CYS A 942 8.40 -27.14 -72.58
N GLN A 943 9.44 -27.73 -71.97
CA GLN A 943 10.69 -28.07 -72.65
C GLN A 943 10.71 -29.57 -72.96
N PRO A 944 11.34 -30.02 -74.05
CA PRO A 944 11.56 -31.44 -74.32
C PRO A 944 12.18 -32.13 -73.11
N TYR A 945 11.49 -33.12 -72.55
CA TYR A 945 11.99 -33.90 -71.43
C TYR A 945 11.71 -35.39 -71.63
N GLU A 946 12.58 -36.23 -71.08
CA GLU A 946 12.39 -37.67 -71.02
C GLU A 946 12.74 -38.17 -69.61
N PHE A 947 11.81 -38.86 -68.96
CA PHE A 947 12.10 -39.58 -67.72
C PHE A 947 12.67 -40.96 -68.02
N VAL A 948 13.86 -41.22 -67.53
CA VAL A 948 14.60 -42.46 -67.80
C VAL A 948 14.25 -43.47 -66.73
N ALA A 949 13.64 -44.59 -67.14
CA ALA A 949 13.34 -45.67 -66.21
C ALA A 949 14.65 -46.34 -65.74
N PRO A 950 14.72 -46.88 -64.51
CA PRO A 950 15.96 -47.45 -63.96
C PRO A 950 16.64 -48.53 -64.82
N ARG A 951 15.87 -49.25 -65.65
CA ARG A 951 16.37 -50.29 -66.58
C ARG A 951 16.96 -49.72 -67.88
N ASP A 952 16.63 -48.48 -68.23
CA ASP A 952 17.01 -47.84 -69.50
C ASP A 952 18.13 -46.80 -69.27
N VAL A 953 18.67 -46.73 -68.05
CA VAL A 953 19.70 -45.76 -67.64
C VAL A 953 20.98 -45.92 -68.47
N GLU A 954 21.48 -47.13 -68.62
CA GLU A 954 22.73 -47.39 -69.37
C GLU A 954 22.58 -46.96 -70.84
N GLU A 955 21.54 -47.45 -71.52
CA GLU A 955 21.22 -47.09 -72.91
C GLU A 955 21.12 -45.57 -73.11
N LYS A 956 20.45 -44.87 -72.18
CA LYS A 956 20.28 -43.43 -72.30
C LYS A 956 21.59 -42.66 -72.07
N LEU A 957 22.44 -43.11 -71.17
CA LEU A 957 23.76 -42.50 -70.98
C LEU A 957 24.69 -42.74 -72.18
N GLU A 958 24.58 -43.89 -72.85
CA GLU A 958 25.26 -44.14 -74.13
C GLU A 958 24.78 -43.21 -75.24
N GLU A 959 23.46 -42.96 -75.33
CA GLU A 959 22.88 -41.98 -76.25
C GLU A 959 23.47 -40.58 -76.01
N VAL A 960 23.49 -40.12 -74.75
CA VAL A 960 24.06 -38.82 -74.38
C VAL A 960 25.55 -38.76 -74.69
N LYS A 961 26.31 -39.84 -74.43
CA LYS A 961 27.71 -39.93 -74.80
C LYS A 961 27.91 -39.76 -76.31
N ALA A 962 27.09 -40.40 -77.14
CA ALA A 962 27.15 -40.25 -78.59
C ALA A 962 26.86 -38.82 -79.05
N ILE A 963 25.93 -38.11 -78.39
CA ILE A 963 25.68 -36.67 -78.61
C ILE A 963 26.93 -35.84 -78.30
N ILE A 964 27.60 -36.12 -77.18
CA ILE A 964 28.84 -35.41 -76.78
C ILE A 964 29.94 -35.67 -77.81
N ASP A 965 30.20 -36.94 -78.15
CA ASP A 965 31.22 -37.31 -79.14
C ASP A 965 30.99 -36.58 -80.47
N SER A 966 29.77 -36.62 -81.02
CA SER A 966 29.42 -35.90 -82.27
C SER A 966 29.70 -34.39 -82.18
N ARG A 967 29.35 -33.74 -81.07
CA ARG A 967 29.58 -32.29 -80.88
C ARG A 967 31.06 -31.92 -80.76
N ILE A 968 31.88 -32.79 -80.17
CA ILE A 968 33.33 -32.60 -80.08
C ILE A 968 33.94 -32.61 -81.50
N TYR A 969 33.46 -33.48 -82.39
CA TYR A 969 33.97 -33.58 -83.77
C TYR A 969 33.43 -32.51 -84.72
N GLU A 970 32.16 -32.12 -84.62
CA GLU A 970 31.47 -31.31 -85.64
C GLU A 970 31.67 -29.79 -85.53
N SER A 971 32.27 -29.27 -84.46
CA SER A 971 32.56 -27.81 -84.25
C SER A 971 31.35 -26.85 -84.39
N SER A 972 30.12 -27.36 -84.49
CA SER A 972 28.94 -26.54 -84.80
C SER A 972 28.31 -25.96 -83.53
N ILE A 973 28.29 -24.62 -83.44
CA ILE A 973 27.54 -23.86 -82.44
C ILE A 973 26.51 -23.01 -83.19
N PRO A 974 25.21 -23.06 -82.81
CA PRO A 974 24.69 -23.58 -81.54
C PRO A 974 23.90 -24.89 -81.67
N ALA A 975 24.37 -25.95 -81.02
CA ALA A 975 23.57 -27.15 -80.72
C ALA A 975 22.67 -26.93 -79.49
N GLU A 976 21.54 -27.65 -79.45
CA GLU A 976 20.55 -27.67 -78.35
C GLU A 976 21.24 -28.05 -77.00
N PRO A 977 21.18 -27.21 -75.95
CA PRO A 977 21.68 -27.59 -74.63
C PRO A 977 20.96 -28.82 -74.07
N VAL A 978 21.70 -29.68 -73.39
CA VAL A 978 21.16 -30.91 -72.77
C VAL A 978 21.46 -30.88 -71.27
N PHE A 979 20.45 -31.15 -70.44
CA PHE A 979 20.59 -31.22 -68.99
C PHE A 979 20.19 -32.59 -68.46
N LEU A 980 21.10 -33.25 -67.76
CA LEU A 980 20.83 -34.50 -67.05
C LEU A 980 20.56 -34.16 -65.59
N THR A 981 19.37 -34.52 -65.10
CA THR A 981 18.90 -34.14 -63.78
C THR A 981 18.66 -35.40 -62.95
N PHE A 982 19.44 -35.57 -61.89
CA PHE A 982 19.37 -36.73 -61.00
C PHE A 982 18.74 -36.35 -59.66
N PHE A 983 17.59 -36.94 -59.36
CA PHE A 983 16.90 -36.77 -58.09
C PHE A 983 17.18 -37.98 -57.19
N SER A 984 17.62 -37.73 -55.95
CA SER A 984 17.94 -38.78 -54.97
C SER A 984 18.93 -39.85 -55.47
N PHE A 985 20.05 -39.41 -56.06
CA PHE A 985 21.06 -40.24 -56.72
C PHE A 985 21.54 -41.45 -55.91
N GLN A 986 21.60 -41.34 -54.58
CA GLN A 986 21.99 -42.43 -53.66
C GLN A 986 21.12 -43.71 -53.79
N ARG A 987 19.92 -43.59 -54.35
CA ARG A 987 18.98 -44.70 -54.58
C ARG A 987 19.15 -45.35 -55.96
N GLY A 988 19.92 -44.75 -56.89
CA GLY A 988 20.26 -45.30 -58.19
C GLY A 988 21.23 -46.48 -58.08
N ARG A 989 20.71 -47.70 -57.88
CA ARG A 989 21.53 -48.89 -57.58
C ARG A 989 22.49 -49.30 -58.70
N SER A 990 22.16 -49.02 -59.96
CA SER A 990 23.00 -49.29 -61.14
C SER A 990 24.33 -48.54 -61.10
N PHE A 991 24.38 -47.36 -60.47
CA PHE A 991 25.60 -46.56 -60.37
C PHE A 991 26.56 -47.04 -59.28
N ARG A 992 26.21 -48.04 -58.46
CA ARG A 992 27.07 -48.46 -57.34
C ARG A 992 28.29 -49.21 -57.88
N LYS A 993 29.46 -48.95 -57.29
CA LYS A 993 30.70 -49.65 -57.61
C LYS A 993 30.54 -51.16 -57.45
N ALA A 994 31.04 -51.91 -58.43
CA ALA A 994 31.21 -53.34 -58.34
C ALA A 994 32.62 -53.60 -57.80
N GLU A 995 32.71 -54.15 -56.58
CA GLU A 995 33.97 -54.31 -55.83
C GLU A 995 34.73 -52.98 -55.65
N TYR A 996 35.75 -52.73 -56.48
CA TYR A 996 36.60 -51.54 -56.45
C TYR A 996 36.57 -50.71 -57.74
N SER A 997 35.84 -51.14 -58.77
CA SER A 997 35.70 -50.40 -60.04
C SER A 997 34.33 -49.75 -60.18
N MET A 998 34.27 -48.63 -60.90
CA MET A 998 32.99 -48.01 -61.29
C MET A 998 32.15 -49.00 -62.12
N SER A 999 30.83 -48.96 -61.96
CA SER A 999 29.92 -49.66 -62.88
C SER A 999 29.97 -49.03 -64.28
N ALA A 1000 29.38 -49.69 -65.27
CA ALA A 1000 29.32 -49.17 -66.64
C ALA A 1000 28.62 -47.80 -66.68
N GLU A 1001 27.49 -47.68 -65.99
CA GLU A 1001 26.68 -46.46 -65.89
C GLU A 1001 27.44 -45.34 -65.16
N ALA A 1002 28.17 -45.66 -64.08
CA ALA A 1002 29.01 -44.70 -63.38
C ALA A 1002 30.19 -44.23 -64.25
N GLY A 1003 30.77 -45.12 -65.06
CA GLY A 1003 31.81 -44.79 -66.04
C GLY A 1003 31.30 -43.85 -67.14
N LEU A 1004 30.10 -44.11 -67.67
CA LEU A 1004 29.44 -43.23 -68.65
C LEU A 1004 29.13 -41.85 -68.05
N LEU A 1005 28.58 -41.80 -66.83
CA LEU A 1005 28.33 -40.55 -66.14
C LEU A 1005 29.64 -39.77 -65.88
N ALA A 1006 30.72 -40.46 -65.51
CA ALA A 1006 32.03 -39.84 -65.32
C ALA A 1006 32.60 -39.24 -66.62
N PHE A 1007 32.33 -39.85 -67.78
CA PHE A 1007 32.66 -39.26 -69.08
C PHE A 1007 31.83 -38.01 -69.35
N ILE A 1008 30.51 -38.08 -69.16
CA ILE A 1008 29.59 -36.95 -69.37
C ILE A 1008 29.97 -35.76 -68.48
N LEU A 1009 30.32 -36.00 -67.21
CA LEU A 1009 30.75 -34.94 -66.29
C LEU A 1009 31.99 -34.19 -66.77
N LYS A 1010 32.95 -34.90 -67.40
CA LYS A 1010 34.21 -34.32 -67.88
C LYS A 1010 34.06 -33.60 -69.21
N GLU A 1011 33.52 -34.28 -70.21
CA GLU A 1011 33.51 -33.81 -71.61
C GLU A 1011 32.21 -33.08 -71.99
N GLY A 1012 31.12 -33.33 -71.26
CA GLY A 1012 29.80 -32.77 -71.56
C GLY A 1012 29.73 -31.24 -71.47
N PRO A 1013 30.23 -30.61 -70.39
CA PRO A 1013 30.09 -29.16 -70.21
C PRO A 1013 30.66 -28.33 -71.36
N ASP A 1014 31.78 -28.75 -71.95
CA ASP A 1014 32.43 -28.05 -73.07
C ASP A 1014 31.54 -27.96 -74.32
N VAL A 1015 30.63 -28.93 -74.49
CA VAL A 1015 29.69 -29.01 -75.63
C VAL A 1015 28.24 -28.70 -75.25
N GLY A 1016 28.02 -28.11 -74.07
CA GLY A 1016 26.69 -27.69 -73.59
C GLY A 1016 25.81 -28.85 -73.10
N VAL A 1017 26.41 -29.92 -72.60
CA VAL A 1017 25.73 -30.99 -71.86
C VAL A 1017 26.10 -30.86 -70.38
N HIS A 1018 25.13 -30.57 -69.52
CA HIS A 1018 25.37 -30.28 -68.11
C HIS A 1018 24.65 -31.27 -67.20
N VAL A 1019 25.26 -31.57 -66.05
CA VAL A 1019 24.67 -32.46 -65.03
C VAL A 1019 24.26 -31.65 -63.79
N LEU A 1020 23.02 -31.85 -63.35
CA LEU A 1020 22.50 -31.41 -62.06
C LEU A 1020 22.25 -32.66 -61.21
N LEU A 1021 23.04 -32.85 -60.15
CA LEU A 1021 22.99 -34.07 -59.33
C LEU A 1021 22.65 -33.76 -57.88
N GLN A 1022 21.53 -34.30 -57.41
CA GLN A 1022 21.12 -34.27 -56.01
C GLN A 1022 21.46 -35.60 -55.31
N VAL A 1023 22.15 -35.53 -54.16
CA VAL A 1023 22.52 -36.69 -53.34
C VAL A 1023 22.41 -36.38 -51.84
N ASP A 1024 22.12 -37.39 -51.02
CA ASP A 1024 21.94 -37.21 -49.57
C ASP A 1024 23.24 -36.90 -48.79
N SER A 1025 24.37 -37.42 -49.25
CA SER A 1025 25.64 -37.36 -48.52
C SER A 1025 26.83 -37.61 -49.42
N LEU A 1026 28.01 -37.12 -49.00
CA LEU A 1026 29.27 -37.37 -49.70
C LEU A 1026 29.60 -38.88 -49.69
N GLU A 1027 29.28 -39.57 -48.59
CA GLU A 1027 29.53 -41.00 -48.45
C GLU A 1027 28.69 -41.80 -49.45
N SER A 1028 27.41 -41.46 -49.64
CA SER A 1028 26.59 -42.08 -50.68
C SER A 1028 27.10 -41.79 -52.08
N LEU A 1029 27.55 -40.57 -52.36
CA LEU A 1029 28.14 -40.23 -53.65
C LEU A 1029 29.40 -41.07 -53.93
N SER A 1030 30.25 -41.27 -52.93
CA SER A 1030 31.51 -42.02 -53.07
C SER A 1030 31.34 -43.52 -53.37
N LYS A 1031 30.16 -44.08 -53.06
CA LYS A 1031 29.78 -45.46 -53.43
C LYS A 1031 29.56 -45.62 -54.93
N SER A 1032 29.40 -44.54 -55.66
CA SER A 1032 29.11 -44.54 -57.10
C SER A 1032 30.20 -43.86 -57.91
N LEU A 1033 30.64 -42.68 -57.50
CA LEU A 1033 31.64 -41.88 -58.21
C LEU A 1033 32.95 -41.80 -57.40
N ASP A 1034 34.07 -41.70 -58.10
CA ASP A 1034 35.38 -41.49 -57.48
C ASP A 1034 35.55 -40.05 -56.98
N HIS A 1035 36.32 -39.87 -55.89
CA HIS A 1035 36.52 -38.54 -55.27
C HIS A 1035 37.18 -37.51 -56.20
N ASN A 1036 37.98 -37.96 -57.17
CA ASN A 1036 38.59 -37.08 -58.17
C ASN A 1036 37.56 -36.41 -59.10
N LEU A 1037 36.35 -36.97 -59.23
CA LEU A 1037 35.27 -36.39 -60.04
C LEU A 1037 34.56 -35.22 -59.36
N LEU A 1038 34.80 -34.98 -58.07
CA LEU A 1038 34.22 -33.82 -57.36
C LEU A 1038 34.64 -32.48 -57.98
N ARG A 1039 35.84 -32.43 -58.58
CA ARG A 1039 36.34 -31.26 -59.30
C ARG A 1039 35.53 -30.93 -60.55
N GLU A 1040 34.83 -31.91 -61.11
CA GLU A 1040 33.97 -31.72 -62.29
C GLU A 1040 32.62 -31.05 -61.90
N PHE A 1041 32.38 -30.86 -60.61
CA PHE A 1041 31.30 -30.03 -60.08
C PHE A 1041 31.87 -28.74 -59.51
N SER A 1042 32.04 -27.73 -60.36
CA SER A 1042 32.50 -26.40 -59.92
C SER A 1042 31.45 -25.65 -59.11
N GLN A 1043 30.16 -25.96 -59.31
CA GLN A 1043 29.06 -25.37 -58.57
C GLN A 1043 28.55 -26.37 -57.53
N ARG A 1044 28.83 -26.13 -56.26
CA ARG A 1044 28.43 -27.03 -55.17
C ARG A 1044 27.46 -26.32 -54.24
N ILE A 1045 26.30 -26.91 -54.02
CA ILE A 1045 25.36 -26.47 -53.00
C ILE A 1045 25.31 -27.51 -51.91
N VAL A 1046 25.65 -27.10 -50.70
CA VAL A 1046 25.67 -27.95 -49.52
C VAL A 1046 24.72 -27.40 -48.48
N TYR A 1047 23.97 -28.27 -47.82
CA TYR A 1047 23.17 -27.92 -46.65
C TYR A 1047 23.57 -28.82 -45.47
N GLN A 1048 22.87 -28.74 -44.35
CA GLN A 1048 23.32 -29.32 -43.08
C GLN A 1048 23.87 -30.75 -43.25
N MET A 1049 25.15 -30.94 -42.88
CA MET A 1049 25.89 -32.19 -43.04
C MET A 1049 26.96 -32.36 -41.96
N ASN A 1050 27.73 -33.45 -41.99
CA ASN A 1050 28.83 -33.64 -41.03
C ASN A 1050 30.03 -32.71 -41.34
N ALA A 1051 30.73 -32.26 -40.30
CA ALA A 1051 31.87 -31.32 -40.41
C ALA A 1051 33.02 -31.86 -41.29
N ASP A 1052 33.30 -33.16 -41.24
CA ASP A 1052 34.32 -33.81 -42.08
C ASP A 1052 33.93 -33.79 -43.56
N SER A 1053 32.67 -34.11 -43.87
CA SER A 1053 32.13 -34.10 -45.23
C SER A 1053 32.11 -32.68 -45.80
N SER A 1054 31.74 -31.70 -44.96
CA SER A 1054 31.83 -30.26 -45.26
C SER A 1054 33.26 -29.87 -45.66
N THR A 1055 34.24 -30.26 -44.86
CA THR A 1055 35.65 -29.89 -45.11
C THR A 1055 36.17 -30.47 -46.42
N ARG A 1056 35.75 -31.68 -46.78
CA ARG A 1056 36.13 -32.31 -48.05
C ARG A 1056 35.44 -31.71 -49.28
N LEU A 1057 34.20 -31.23 -49.14
CA LEU A 1057 33.43 -30.69 -50.26
C LEU A 1057 33.71 -29.21 -50.54
N ILE A 1058 33.85 -28.41 -49.49
CA ILE A 1058 33.92 -26.95 -49.57
C ILE A 1058 35.11 -26.35 -48.80
N GLY A 1059 36.02 -27.17 -48.28
CA GLY A 1059 37.28 -26.71 -47.68
C GLY A 1059 37.21 -26.28 -46.21
N ASN A 1060 36.03 -26.27 -45.58
CA ASN A 1060 35.86 -25.95 -44.16
C ASN A 1060 34.66 -26.70 -43.52
N SER A 1061 34.47 -26.57 -42.20
CA SER A 1061 33.41 -27.26 -41.44
C SER A 1061 32.08 -26.51 -41.35
N SER A 1062 31.89 -25.41 -42.09
CA SER A 1062 30.74 -24.50 -41.91
C SER A 1062 29.38 -25.15 -42.16
N ALA A 1063 29.30 -26.14 -43.07
CA ALA A 1063 28.04 -26.87 -43.30
C ALA A 1063 27.63 -27.77 -42.11
N GLY A 1064 28.56 -28.02 -41.18
CA GLY A 1064 28.31 -28.73 -39.91
C GLY A 1064 27.43 -27.99 -38.92
N GLN A 1065 27.36 -26.66 -39.03
CA GLN A 1065 26.65 -25.78 -38.09
C GLN A 1065 25.48 -25.06 -38.76
N LEU A 1066 25.10 -25.45 -39.99
CA LEU A 1066 23.95 -24.87 -40.66
C LEU A 1066 22.66 -25.19 -39.91
N GLY A 1067 21.87 -24.16 -39.62
CA GLY A 1067 20.51 -24.30 -39.13
C GLY A 1067 19.56 -24.82 -40.20
N GLN A 1068 18.31 -25.08 -39.81
CA GLN A 1068 17.26 -25.50 -40.74
C GLN A 1068 17.04 -24.45 -41.84
N ASN A 1069 16.69 -24.90 -43.05
CA ASN A 1069 16.38 -24.03 -44.19
C ASN A 1069 17.53 -23.07 -44.60
N ARG A 1070 18.79 -23.52 -44.43
CA ARG A 1070 20.00 -22.77 -44.81
C ARG A 1070 20.95 -23.65 -45.61
N ALA A 1071 21.40 -23.14 -46.75
CA ALA A 1071 22.41 -23.77 -47.60
C ALA A 1071 23.62 -22.86 -47.76
N ILE A 1072 24.69 -23.43 -48.29
CA ILE A 1072 25.89 -22.74 -48.74
C ILE A 1072 26.06 -23.06 -50.22
N HIS A 1073 26.20 -22.02 -51.03
CA HIS A 1073 26.69 -22.13 -52.40
C HIS A 1073 28.19 -21.90 -52.38
N TYR A 1074 28.93 -22.84 -52.94
CA TYR A 1074 30.37 -22.79 -53.14
C TYR A 1074 30.66 -22.81 -54.64
N ASP A 1075 31.31 -21.77 -55.14
CA ASP A 1075 31.80 -21.68 -56.52
C ASP A 1075 33.31 -21.94 -56.52
N ASP A 1076 33.73 -23.07 -57.07
CA ASP A 1076 35.13 -23.48 -57.14
C ASP A 1076 35.95 -22.62 -58.11
N ASN A 1077 35.31 -21.99 -59.11
CA ASN A 1077 36.00 -21.15 -60.08
C ASN A 1077 36.37 -19.78 -59.47
N GLU A 1078 35.46 -19.22 -58.68
CA GLU A 1078 35.65 -17.92 -58.01
C GLU A 1078 36.21 -18.06 -56.60
N ASN A 1079 36.25 -19.29 -56.06
CA ASN A 1079 36.55 -19.61 -54.68
C ASN A 1079 35.69 -18.79 -53.70
N THR A 1080 34.40 -18.67 -54.02
CA THR A 1080 33.43 -17.93 -53.22
C THR A 1080 32.51 -18.89 -52.48
N MET A 1081 32.09 -18.49 -51.29
CA MET A 1081 31.19 -19.27 -50.43
C MET A 1081 30.14 -18.34 -49.83
N ILE A 1082 28.87 -18.59 -50.13
CA ILE A 1082 27.78 -17.72 -49.72
C ILE A 1082 26.67 -18.55 -49.07
N LYS A 1083 26.31 -18.19 -47.83
CA LYS A 1083 25.19 -18.79 -47.09
C LYS A 1083 23.88 -18.15 -47.52
N PHE A 1084 22.86 -18.98 -47.77
CA PHE A 1084 21.59 -18.53 -48.34
C PHE A 1084 20.41 -19.38 -47.88
N LYS A 1085 19.21 -18.85 -48.10
CA LYS A 1085 17.91 -19.51 -47.89
C LYS A 1085 17.41 -19.99 -49.25
N PRO A 1086 17.35 -21.30 -49.52
CA PRO A 1086 16.80 -21.79 -50.79
C PRO A 1086 15.37 -21.33 -51.01
N TYR A 1087 14.95 -21.19 -52.26
CA TYR A 1087 13.55 -20.91 -52.56
C TYR A 1087 12.63 -22.07 -52.12
N GLU A 1088 11.40 -21.75 -51.73
CA GLU A 1088 10.35 -22.77 -51.62
C GLU A 1088 9.95 -23.29 -53.00
N ILE A 1089 9.31 -24.46 -53.03
CA ILE A 1089 8.67 -24.96 -54.24
C ILE A 1089 7.53 -23.97 -54.58
N PRO A 1090 7.59 -23.29 -55.74
CA PRO A 1090 6.53 -22.36 -56.13
C PRO A 1090 5.24 -23.10 -56.48
N ALA A 1091 4.12 -22.39 -56.49
CA ALA A 1091 2.88 -22.96 -56.98
C ALA A 1091 3.02 -23.32 -58.46
N LEU A 1092 2.63 -24.54 -58.86
CA LEU A 1092 2.69 -24.96 -60.26
C LEU A 1092 1.91 -24.01 -61.19
N SER A 1093 0.83 -23.40 -60.71
CA SER A 1093 0.07 -22.39 -61.45
C SER A 1093 0.89 -21.12 -61.74
N TRP A 1094 1.80 -20.72 -60.86
CA TRP A 1094 2.71 -19.60 -61.11
C TRP A 1094 3.73 -19.94 -62.20
N VAL A 1095 4.24 -21.18 -62.21
CA VAL A 1095 5.14 -21.66 -63.29
C VAL A 1095 4.43 -21.60 -64.65
N THR A 1096 3.16 -22.00 -64.70
CA THR A 1096 2.31 -21.87 -65.90
C THR A 1096 2.10 -20.41 -66.33
N GLN A 1097 1.93 -19.48 -65.39
CA GLN A 1097 1.77 -18.04 -65.70
C GLN A 1097 3.07 -17.41 -66.20
N LEU A 1098 4.20 -17.76 -65.59
CA LEU A 1098 5.52 -17.30 -66.00
C LEU A 1098 5.78 -17.70 -67.46
N ARG A 1099 5.37 -18.93 -67.85
CA ARG A 1099 5.36 -19.40 -69.23
C ARG A 1099 4.53 -18.51 -70.16
N ASP A 1100 3.28 -18.22 -69.83
CA ASP A 1100 2.38 -17.44 -70.69
C ASP A 1100 2.89 -16.00 -70.93
N GLY A 1101 3.57 -15.44 -69.93
CA GLY A 1101 4.27 -14.16 -70.05
C GLY A 1101 5.44 -14.18 -71.05
N PHE A 1102 6.14 -15.31 -71.21
CA PHE A 1102 7.20 -15.46 -72.21
C PHE A 1102 6.65 -15.57 -73.65
N ILE A 1103 5.46 -16.15 -73.82
CA ILE A 1103 4.79 -16.33 -75.12
C ILE A 1103 4.26 -14.98 -75.67
N THR A 1104 3.91 -14.03 -74.80
CA THR A 1104 3.37 -12.72 -75.21
C THR A 1104 4.43 -11.65 -75.52
N LEU A 1105 5.71 -11.94 -75.26
CA LEU A 1105 6.85 -11.03 -75.50
C LEU A 1105 7.80 -11.48 -76.62
N SER A 1106 7.55 -12.63 -77.26
CA SER A 1106 8.13 -13.01 -78.56
C SER A 1106 7.28 -12.49 -79.71
#